data_AF-A0A804KRD5-F1
#
_entry.id   AF-A0A804KRD5-F1
#
_cell.length_a   1.000
_cell.length_b   1.000
_cell.length_c   1.000
_cell.angle_alpha   90.00
_cell.angle_beta   90.00
_cell.angle_gamma   90.00
#
_symmetry.space_group_name_H-M   'P 1'
#
loop_
_entity.id
_entity.type
_entity.pdbx_description
1 polymer ?
#
loop_
_entity_poly.entity_id
_entity_poly.type
_entity_poly.pdbx_seq_one_letter_code
_entity_poly.pdbx_strand_id
1 'polypeptide(L)'
;MENDPNPHDPSSAGGGEEAKKGLVVLLVGAPGSGKSTFCNDVMAAARRPWVRVCQDTIANGKQGTKSQCLMSAAAALKDGKSVFIDRCNLEQEQRADFVKLGEAQVAVHAVVLDLPARLCISRSVKRTGHEGKLQGGKAAAVVNRMLQKKELPKLSEGFSRITFCHSENDVKEAVKAYNNLGPSGNLSAGVFGQKNKDDKVQLGIMRFLKKVDKQDQDAGKDITSDQNLTQANVPRQDSIGNTFTAELENKNEDQGSLNDENSSERSFVGRSSCNDVHTLAFPSISTSDFQFDLEKASDIIVDSVSDFLNKFDSVRLVLVDLSDKSKILSLVRKKAAKKNIESNKFFTFVGDITQLYTKGNFRCNVIANATNWRLKPGGGGVNAAIYRAAGDSLEIATKERAETLSPGNSVVVPLPSSSPLHLREGVTHVIHVLGPNMNLQRPNYLKNDYVEGCKILRDAYSSLFENFASIFKCQMRNESKRSSSGISNSQNPLKGTTGTCFSHSDQKIKLEGWYDSERNKKCKGFPFNAAAKEKISTPHGGHGYAHSETHSDVLNWDENSSNLTSSSNPGLEVKEKNCAEVSKRTWNAWAQALHVIALNPEKHKDVVMEMSDDFVVLNDLYPKATKHVLVLSRLHGLDCLVDVHKEHLPLLKRMHSAGLKWAKMFLCEDSSLIFRLGYHSVPSMRQLHLHVISQDFDSAHLKNKKHWNSFNTLFFRDSADAIKEIEKHGVATVIEDESLLKMELRCHRCRSAHPNIPRLKSHIANCKAPLPTHLLHNGLLVSAASKSVG
;
A
#
# COMPACT_ATOMS: atom_id res chain seq x y z
N MET A 1 -21.02 -32.03 -70.21
CA MET A 1 -20.37 -30.73 -69.97
C MET A 1 -21.21 -29.97 -68.95
N GLU A 2 -20.52 -29.19 -68.11
CA GLU A 2 -20.93 -27.93 -67.45
C GLU A 2 -22.42 -27.62 -67.18
N ASN A 3 -22.68 -27.23 -65.91
CA ASN A 3 -23.42 -26.05 -65.41
C ASN A 3 -24.85 -25.78 -65.95
N ASP A 4 -25.81 -25.29 -65.16
CA ASP A 4 -25.77 -24.54 -63.89
C ASP A 4 -27.03 -24.91 -63.04
N PRO A 5 -27.12 -24.58 -61.73
CA PRO A 5 -27.81 -23.32 -61.40
C PRO A 5 -27.41 -22.61 -60.09
N ASN A 6 -27.72 -21.31 -60.08
CA ASN A 6 -27.85 -20.39 -58.93
C ASN A 6 -29.27 -19.73 -59.05
N PRO A 7 -29.90 -19.08 -58.04
CA PRO A 7 -29.32 -18.51 -56.81
C PRO A 7 -30.15 -18.71 -55.51
N HIS A 8 -29.78 -17.94 -54.46
CA HIS A 8 -30.33 -17.83 -53.09
C HIS A 8 -29.84 -18.92 -52.09
N ASP A 9 -29.38 -18.61 -50.87
CA ASP A 9 -29.37 -17.36 -50.08
C ASP A 9 -28.19 -17.34 -49.07
N PRO A 10 -27.56 -16.20 -48.69
CA PRO A 10 -26.28 -16.19 -47.99
C PRO A 10 -26.39 -16.22 -46.45
N SER A 11 -26.12 -17.37 -45.82
CA SER A 11 -25.88 -17.44 -44.37
C SER A 11 -24.82 -18.49 -43.99
N SER A 12 -24.25 -18.35 -42.79
CA SER A 12 -23.22 -19.24 -42.18
C SER A 12 -21.80 -19.25 -42.79
N ALA A 13 -21.14 -18.08 -42.80
CA ALA A 13 -19.68 -17.99 -42.98
C ALA A 13 -18.91 -18.49 -41.73
N GLY A 14 -18.91 -19.81 -41.50
CA GLY A 14 -18.23 -20.46 -40.38
C GLY A 14 -16.75 -20.75 -40.66
N GLY A 15 -15.86 -19.79 -40.38
CA GLY A 15 -14.41 -19.98 -40.53
C GLY A 15 -13.82 -20.92 -39.47
N GLY A 16 -13.21 -22.03 -39.91
CA GLY A 16 -12.46 -22.94 -39.04
C GLY A 16 -11.00 -22.50 -38.84
N GLU A 17 -10.51 -22.51 -37.59
CA GLU A 17 -9.10 -22.24 -37.30
C GLU A 17 -8.19 -23.45 -37.63
N GLU A 18 -7.04 -23.21 -38.26
CA GLU A 18 -6.03 -24.24 -38.48
C GLU A 18 -5.38 -24.73 -37.17
N ALA A 19 -5.16 -26.05 -37.07
CA ALA A 19 -4.65 -26.68 -35.85
C ALA A 19 -3.15 -26.40 -35.60
N LYS A 20 -2.87 -25.47 -34.68
CA LYS A 20 -1.51 -25.10 -34.24
C LYS A 20 -0.75 -26.30 -33.65
N LYS A 21 0.36 -26.66 -34.29
CA LYS A 21 1.13 -27.90 -34.01
C LYS A 21 2.01 -27.79 -32.77
N GLY A 22 2.58 -26.62 -32.48
CA GLY A 22 3.43 -26.38 -31.31
C GLY A 22 2.67 -25.88 -30.09
N LEU A 23 3.16 -26.17 -28.89
CA LEU A 23 2.57 -25.71 -27.63
C LEU A 23 3.64 -25.32 -26.60
N VAL A 24 3.59 -24.10 -26.11
CA VAL A 24 4.41 -23.59 -24.99
C VAL A 24 3.52 -23.38 -23.78
N VAL A 25 3.91 -23.90 -22.62
CA VAL A 25 3.17 -23.75 -21.36
C VAL A 25 4.06 -23.06 -20.33
N LEU A 26 3.74 -21.80 -20.02
CA LEU A 26 4.40 -21.03 -18.98
C LEU A 26 3.78 -21.38 -17.64
N LEU A 27 4.59 -21.96 -16.75
CA LEU A 27 4.17 -22.14 -15.36
C LEU A 27 4.37 -20.82 -14.61
N VAL A 28 3.37 -20.42 -13.81
CA VAL A 28 3.38 -19.20 -13.00
C VAL A 28 3.06 -19.58 -11.56
N GLY A 29 3.89 -19.18 -10.59
CA GLY A 29 3.63 -19.47 -9.19
C GLY A 29 4.87 -19.42 -8.29
N ALA A 30 4.65 -19.27 -6.99
CA ALA A 30 5.72 -19.12 -6.00
C ALA A 30 6.61 -20.38 -5.86
N PRO A 31 7.79 -20.29 -5.22
CA PRO A 31 8.52 -21.47 -4.78
C PRO A 31 7.63 -22.39 -3.91
N GLY A 32 7.75 -23.71 -4.10
CA GLY A 32 6.92 -24.70 -3.40
C GLY A 32 5.50 -24.92 -3.96
N SER A 33 5.05 -24.15 -4.96
CA SER A 33 3.73 -24.32 -5.60
C SER A 33 3.57 -25.62 -6.41
N GLY A 34 4.64 -26.37 -6.65
CA GLY A 34 4.59 -27.67 -7.33
C GLY A 34 4.87 -27.65 -8.84
N LYS A 35 5.31 -26.52 -9.42
CA LYS A 35 5.60 -26.39 -10.87
C LYS A 35 6.40 -27.55 -11.48
N SER A 36 7.55 -27.86 -10.88
CA SER A 36 8.43 -28.95 -11.35
C SER A 36 7.78 -30.34 -11.23
N THR A 37 6.92 -30.53 -10.23
CA THR A 37 6.10 -31.74 -10.07
C THR A 37 5.07 -31.82 -11.19
N PHE A 38 4.34 -30.73 -11.48
CA PHE A 38 3.40 -30.64 -12.60
C PHE A 38 4.07 -30.97 -13.95
N CYS A 39 5.29 -30.46 -14.22
CA CYS A 39 6.04 -30.86 -15.41
C CYS A 39 6.27 -32.37 -15.46
N ASN A 40 6.79 -32.96 -14.38
CA ASN A 40 7.12 -34.37 -14.32
C ASN A 40 5.88 -35.27 -14.44
N ASP A 41 4.80 -34.92 -13.73
CA ASP A 41 3.52 -35.64 -13.75
C ASP A 41 2.88 -35.65 -15.15
N VAL A 42 3.09 -34.58 -15.94
CA VAL A 42 2.66 -34.56 -17.35
C VAL A 42 3.62 -35.32 -18.25
N MET A 43 4.92 -35.08 -18.13
CA MET A 43 5.95 -35.72 -18.97
C MET A 43 6.01 -37.25 -18.80
N ALA A 44 5.59 -37.78 -17.65
CA ALA A 44 5.54 -39.22 -17.39
C ALA A 44 4.32 -39.95 -17.99
N ALA A 45 3.28 -39.23 -18.44
CA ALA A 45 1.99 -39.82 -18.81
C ALA A 45 1.35 -39.26 -20.09
N ALA A 46 1.81 -38.12 -20.61
CA ALA A 46 1.32 -37.54 -21.85
C ALA A 46 1.83 -38.29 -23.10
N ARG A 47 0.97 -38.43 -24.12
CA ARG A 47 1.35 -39.03 -25.42
C ARG A 47 2.07 -38.04 -26.36
N ARG A 48 2.10 -36.76 -26.01
CA ARG A 48 2.77 -35.69 -26.77
C ARG A 48 4.22 -35.55 -26.28
N PRO A 49 5.22 -35.35 -27.18
CA PRO A 49 6.59 -35.13 -26.75
C PRO A 49 6.74 -33.76 -26.06
N TRP A 50 7.31 -33.76 -24.85
CA TRP A 50 7.46 -32.59 -23.98
C TRP A 50 8.92 -32.36 -23.56
N VAL A 51 9.30 -31.10 -23.33
CA VAL A 51 10.60 -30.68 -22.76
C VAL A 51 10.39 -29.71 -21.60
N ARG A 52 10.96 -30.02 -20.42
CA ARG A 52 11.01 -29.12 -19.25
C ARG A 52 12.23 -28.19 -19.36
N VAL A 53 11.99 -26.92 -19.66
CA VAL A 53 13.00 -25.85 -19.63
C VAL A 53 12.95 -25.17 -18.26
N CYS A 54 13.96 -25.40 -17.41
CA CYS A 54 14.05 -24.81 -16.07
C CYS A 54 15.34 -24.00 -15.91
N GLN A 55 15.23 -22.73 -15.51
CA GLN A 55 16.40 -21.85 -15.37
C GLN A 55 17.41 -22.34 -14.31
N ASP A 56 16.96 -23.08 -13.29
CA ASP A 56 17.82 -23.55 -12.19
C ASP A 56 18.71 -24.74 -12.57
N THR A 57 18.46 -25.42 -13.71
CA THR A 57 19.22 -26.61 -14.15
C THR A 57 19.78 -26.54 -15.58
N ILE A 58 19.37 -25.55 -16.39
CA ILE A 58 19.68 -25.48 -17.83
C ILE A 58 21.19 -25.42 -18.17
N ALA A 59 22.05 -24.99 -17.25
CA ALA A 59 23.50 -24.99 -17.44
C ALA A 59 24.12 -26.29 -16.87
N ASN A 60 23.84 -27.43 -17.50
CA ASN A 60 24.33 -28.76 -17.11
C ASN A 60 24.09 -29.08 -15.62
N GLY A 61 22.83 -28.96 -15.18
CA GLY A 61 22.43 -29.16 -13.77
C GLY A 61 22.70 -27.97 -12.86
N LYS A 62 23.12 -26.82 -13.42
CA LYS A 62 23.36 -25.57 -12.69
C LYS A 62 22.45 -24.44 -13.23
N GLN A 63 22.33 -23.38 -12.45
CA GLN A 63 21.52 -22.22 -12.80
C GLN A 63 22.10 -21.47 -14.01
N GLY A 64 21.27 -21.24 -15.02
CA GLY A 64 21.60 -20.50 -16.24
C GLY A 64 20.83 -19.18 -16.39
N THR A 65 20.78 -18.68 -17.63
CA THR A 65 20.21 -17.35 -17.98
C THR A 65 18.83 -17.44 -18.65
N LYS A 66 18.10 -16.30 -18.70
CA LYS A 66 16.83 -16.19 -19.46
C LYS A 66 17.05 -16.48 -20.95
N SER A 67 18.17 -16.02 -21.53
CA SER A 67 18.52 -16.25 -22.94
C SER A 67 18.69 -17.74 -23.25
N GLN A 68 19.43 -18.49 -22.42
CA GLN A 68 19.55 -19.95 -22.58
C GLN A 68 18.19 -20.66 -22.51
N CYS A 69 17.26 -20.20 -21.67
CA CYS A 69 15.91 -20.75 -21.61
C CYS A 69 15.12 -20.48 -22.90
N LEU A 70 15.25 -19.30 -23.49
CA LEU A 70 14.60 -18.94 -24.76
C LEU A 70 15.18 -19.75 -25.93
N MET A 71 16.50 -19.87 -26.04
CA MET A 71 17.16 -20.68 -27.08
C MET A 71 16.80 -22.16 -26.98
N SER A 72 16.79 -22.74 -25.77
CA SER A 72 16.40 -24.12 -25.55
C SER A 72 14.92 -24.38 -25.86
N ALA A 73 14.03 -23.44 -25.51
CA ALA A 73 12.62 -23.53 -25.87
C ALA A 73 12.40 -23.45 -27.38
N ALA A 74 13.05 -22.50 -28.08
CA ALA A 74 12.96 -22.35 -29.53
C ALA A 74 13.49 -23.59 -30.27
N ALA A 75 14.61 -24.17 -29.83
CA ALA A 75 15.14 -25.42 -30.39
C ALA A 75 14.17 -26.60 -30.19
N ALA A 76 13.62 -26.77 -28.98
CA ALA A 76 12.64 -27.83 -28.72
C ALA A 76 11.35 -27.69 -29.54
N LEU A 77 10.87 -26.46 -29.78
CA LEU A 77 9.74 -26.21 -30.68
C LEU A 77 10.07 -26.53 -32.14
N LYS A 78 11.29 -26.21 -32.60
CA LYS A 78 11.76 -26.57 -33.95
C LYS A 78 11.87 -28.08 -34.16
N ASP A 79 12.22 -28.82 -33.11
CA ASP A 79 12.17 -30.30 -33.05
C ASP A 79 10.73 -30.88 -33.01
N GLY A 80 9.68 -30.04 -33.08
CA GLY A 80 8.28 -30.46 -32.99
C GLY A 80 7.82 -30.86 -31.57
N LYS A 81 8.61 -30.55 -30.53
CA LYS A 81 8.32 -30.89 -29.13
C LYS A 81 7.59 -29.73 -28.46
N SER A 82 6.68 -30.05 -27.53
CA SER A 82 6.00 -29.04 -26.71
C SER A 82 6.85 -28.69 -25.47
N VAL A 83 6.73 -27.46 -24.96
CA VAL A 83 7.70 -26.91 -23.99
C VAL A 83 7.03 -26.42 -22.71
N PHE A 84 7.51 -26.89 -21.56
CA PHE A 84 7.19 -26.32 -20.24
C PHE A 84 8.28 -25.33 -19.80
N ILE A 85 7.89 -24.09 -19.49
CA ILE A 85 8.78 -23.10 -18.87
C ILE A 85 8.60 -23.17 -17.35
N ASP A 86 9.42 -23.98 -16.67
CA ASP A 86 9.42 -24.15 -15.21
C ASP A 86 10.25 -23.04 -14.55
N ARG A 87 9.60 -21.90 -14.31
CA ARG A 87 10.14 -20.70 -13.67
C ARG A 87 9.03 -20.02 -12.86
N CYS A 88 9.35 -19.11 -11.94
CA CYS A 88 8.30 -18.51 -11.09
C CYS A 88 7.37 -17.54 -11.85
N ASN A 89 7.90 -16.78 -12.81
CA ASN A 89 7.15 -16.00 -13.82
C ASN A 89 6.07 -15.05 -13.26
N LEU A 90 6.34 -14.49 -12.08
CA LEU A 90 5.34 -13.75 -11.29
C LEU A 90 5.08 -12.32 -11.77
N GLU A 91 6.01 -11.73 -12.53
CA GLU A 91 5.96 -10.36 -13.07
C GLU A 91 5.74 -10.41 -14.60
N GLN A 92 5.02 -9.45 -15.20
CA GLN A 92 4.71 -9.41 -16.64
C GLN A 92 5.98 -9.36 -17.51
N GLU A 93 6.97 -8.55 -17.12
CA GLU A 93 8.30 -8.46 -17.76
C GLU A 93 9.04 -9.82 -17.82
N GLN A 94 8.81 -10.68 -16.83
CA GLN A 94 9.40 -12.02 -16.81
C GLN A 94 8.78 -12.94 -17.87
N ARG A 95 7.49 -12.74 -18.19
CA ARG A 95 6.71 -13.55 -19.14
C ARG A 95 6.88 -13.08 -20.59
N ALA A 96 6.93 -11.77 -20.83
CA ALA A 96 6.87 -11.16 -22.17
C ALA A 96 7.71 -11.88 -23.25
N ASP A 97 9.00 -12.11 -23.02
CA ASP A 97 9.88 -12.73 -24.04
C ASP A 97 9.58 -14.22 -24.29
N PHE A 98 8.97 -14.93 -23.34
CA PHE A 98 8.53 -16.32 -23.55
C PHE A 98 7.19 -16.38 -24.30
N VAL A 99 6.37 -15.32 -24.26
CA VAL A 99 5.13 -15.26 -25.05
C VAL A 99 5.42 -14.92 -26.52
N LYS A 100 6.53 -14.21 -26.81
CA LYS A 100 7.03 -14.00 -28.18
C LYS A 100 7.37 -15.31 -28.93
N LEU A 101 7.47 -16.46 -28.24
CA LEU A 101 7.61 -17.78 -28.87
C LEU A 101 6.29 -18.27 -29.54
N GLY A 102 5.18 -17.56 -29.34
CA GLY A 102 3.87 -17.83 -29.95
C GLY A 102 3.71 -17.28 -31.36
N GLU A 103 4.56 -17.73 -32.28
CA GLU A 103 4.37 -17.45 -33.72
C GLU A 103 3.21 -18.30 -34.30
N ALA A 104 2.85 -18.08 -35.57
CA ALA A 104 1.57 -18.49 -36.16
C ALA A 104 1.12 -19.95 -35.88
N GLN A 105 2.05 -20.92 -35.85
CA GLN A 105 1.77 -22.35 -35.64
C GLN A 105 1.94 -22.83 -34.19
N VAL A 106 2.17 -21.94 -33.22
CA VAL A 106 2.46 -22.27 -31.82
C VAL A 106 1.42 -21.62 -30.88
N ALA A 107 0.80 -22.42 -30.02
CA ALA A 107 -0.07 -21.93 -28.96
C ALA A 107 0.74 -21.62 -27.68
N VAL A 108 0.36 -20.56 -26.95
CA VAL A 108 1.03 -20.16 -25.70
C VAL A 108 0.02 -20.17 -24.54
N HIS A 109 0.21 -21.09 -23.61
CA HIS A 109 -0.64 -21.26 -22.44
C HIS A 109 0.05 -20.77 -21.16
N ALA A 110 -0.72 -20.29 -20.19
CA ALA A 110 -0.28 -20.09 -18.82
C ALA A 110 -0.98 -21.08 -17.87
N VAL A 111 -0.22 -21.71 -16.96
CA VAL A 111 -0.76 -22.49 -15.83
C VAL A 111 -0.33 -21.83 -14.53
N VAL A 112 -1.30 -21.28 -13.80
CA VAL A 112 -1.07 -20.45 -12.61
C VAL A 112 -1.30 -21.29 -11.35
N LEU A 113 -0.22 -21.78 -10.74
CA LEU A 113 -0.25 -22.56 -9.51
C LEU A 113 -0.35 -21.64 -8.27
N ASP A 114 -1.56 -21.11 -8.06
CA ASP A 114 -1.91 -20.16 -7.01
C ASP A 114 -2.37 -20.85 -5.72
N LEU A 115 -1.56 -21.80 -5.25
CA LEU A 115 -1.76 -22.52 -4.01
C LEU A 115 -1.50 -21.63 -2.77
N PRO A 116 -2.19 -21.86 -1.63
CA PRO A 116 -2.05 -21.04 -0.43
C PRO A 116 -0.61 -20.85 0.05
N ALA A 117 -0.22 -19.62 0.38
CA ALA A 117 1.16 -19.28 0.75
C ALA A 117 1.72 -20.16 1.90
N ARG A 118 0.91 -20.51 2.91
CA ARG A 118 1.32 -21.44 3.99
C ARG A 118 1.71 -22.83 3.46
N LEU A 119 1.03 -23.35 2.45
CA LEU A 119 1.34 -24.64 1.81
C LEU A 119 2.64 -24.54 0.99
N CYS A 120 2.79 -23.48 0.19
CA CYS A 120 4.00 -23.21 -0.58
C CYS A 120 5.24 -23.03 0.32
N ILE A 121 5.10 -22.33 1.46
CA ILE A 121 6.15 -22.20 2.47
C ILE A 121 6.45 -23.56 3.12
N SER A 122 5.44 -24.29 3.61
CA SER A 122 5.63 -25.60 4.25
C SER A 122 6.37 -26.59 3.32
N ARG A 123 5.94 -26.66 2.05
CA ARG A 123 6.61 -27.46 1.00
C ARG A 123 8.05 -26.97 0.73
N SER A 124 8.32 -25.67 0.75
CA SER A 124 9.66 -25.12 0.53
C SER A 124 10.60 -25.29 1.73
N VAL A 125 10.08 -25.31 2.96
CA VAL A 125 10.85 -25.53 4.19
C VAL A 125 11.15 -27.02 4.40
N LYS A 126 10.19 -27.91 4.08
CA LYS A 126 10.36 -29.38 4.17
C LYS A 126 11.17 -30.00 3.02
N ARG A 127 11.55 -29.22 1.99
CA ARG A 127 12.27 -29.73 0.81
C ARG A 127 13.76 -29.92 1.08
N THR A 128 14.18 -31.17 1.15
CA THR A 128 15.58 -31.57 0.93
C THR A 128 15.87 -31.65 -0.58
N GLY A 129 17.13 -31.47 -0.98
CA GLY A 129 17.63 -31.80 -2.34
C GLY A 129 17.16 -30.96 -3.54
N HIS A 130 16.29 -29.95 -3.39
CA HIS A 130 15.74 -29.23 -4.55
C HIS A 130 16.78 -28.38 -5.32
N GLU A 131 16.79 -28.51 -6.65
CA GLU A 131 17.66 -27.87 -7.66
C GLU A 131 18.04 -26.41 -7.30
N GLY A 132 17.06 -25.52 -7.18
CA GLY A 132 17.25 -24.09 -6.86
C GLY A 132 17.70 -23.74 -5.43
N LYS A 133 18.24 -24.69 -4.64
CA LYS A 133 18.91 -24.51 -3.31
C LYS A 133 18.14 -23.78 -2.19
N LEU A 134 16.86 -23.46 -2.39
CA LEU A 134 16.01 -22.76 -1.43
C LEU A 134 15.48 -23.69 -0.34
N GLN A 135 16.10 -23.67 0.83
CA GLN A 135 15.79 -24.54 1.98
C GLN A 135 15.74 -23.75 3.30
N GLY A 136 15.09 -24.34 4.32
CA GLY A 136 15.04 -23.80 5.70
C GLY A 136 14.30 -22.46 5.84
N GLY A 137 14.48 -21.79 6.99
CA GLY A 137 13.73 -20.57 7.34
C GLY A 137 13.84 -19.40 6.35
N LYS A 138 14.91 -19.35 5.55
CA LYS A 138 15.10 -18.36 4.46
C LYS A 138 14.03 -18.50 3.36
N ALA A 139 13.49 -19.70 3.14
CA ALA A 139 12.48 -19.95 2.13
C ALA A 139 11.15 -19.18 2.39
N ALA A 140 10.73 -19.06 3.65
CA ALA A 140 9.51 -18.32 4.01
C ALA A 140 9.61 -16.83 3.62
N ALA A 141 10.75 -16.20 3.90
CA ALA A 141 11.00 -14.80 3.55
C ALA A 141 11.05 -14.57 2.03
N VAL A 142 11.58 -15.54 1.26
CA VAL A 142 11.66 -15.44 -0.21
C VAL A 142 10.29 -15.67 -0.85
N VAL A 143 9.51 -16.68 -0.42
CA VAL A 143 8.14 -16.92 -0.91
C VAL A 143 7.25 -15.69 -0.67
N ASN A 144 7.27 -15.11 0.52
CA ASN A 144 6.48 -13.92 0.83
C ASN A 144 6.92 -12.70 0.01
N ARG A 145 8.23 -12.46 -0.15
CA ARG A 145 8.77 -11.37 -0.98
C ARG A 145 8.42 -11.52 -2.46
N MET A 146 8.43 -12.74 -2.99
CA MET A 146 8.03 -13.03 -4.36
C MET A 146 6.52 -12.82 -4.58
N LEU A 147 5.68 -13.24 -3.61
CA LEU A 147 4.23 -13.05 -3.68
C LEU A 147 3.81 -11.56 -3.60
N GLN A 148 4.60 -10.69 -2.97
CA GLN A 148 4.37 -9.24 -2.95
C GLN A 148 4.45 -8.57 -4.33
N LYS A 149 5.08 -9.24 -5.31
CA LYS A 149 5.21 -8.77 -6.70
C LYS A 149 4.40 -9.61 -7.71
N LYS A 150 3.39 -10.35 -7.25
CA LYS A 150 2.62 -11.26 -8.10
C LYS A 150 1.60 -10.50 -8.96
N GLU A 151 1.82 -10.51 -10.27
CA GLU A 151 0.91 -10.03 -11.30
C GLU A 151 0.24 -11.23 -11.99
N LEU A 152 -1.09 -11.25 -12.04
CA LEU A 152 -1.84 -12.32 -12.71
C LEU A 152 -1.69 -12.18 -14.24
N PRO A 153 -1.45 -13.27 -14.98
CA PRO A 153 -1.39 -13.20 -16.44
C PRO A 153 -2.75 -12.82 -17.05
N LYS A 154 -2.72 -12.05 -18.13
CA LYS A 154 -3.88 -11.62 -18.92
C LYS A 154 -3.79 -12.13 -20.35
N LEU A 155 -4.92 -12.40 -21.02
CA LEU A 155 -4.93 -12.76 -22.46
C LEU A 155 -4.24 -11.68 -23.32
N SER A 156 -4.35 -10.40 -22.93
CA SER A 156 -3.67 -9.26 -23.55
C SER A 156 -2.13 -9.29 -23.49
N GLU A 157 -1.52 -10.25 -22.80
CA GLU A 157 -0.06 -10.50 -22.88
C GLU A 157 0.33 -11.39 -24.07
N GLY A 158 -0.64 -11.99 -24.78
CA GLY A 158 -0.43 -12.94 -25.88
C GLY A 158 -0.71 -14.41 -25.54
N PHE A 159 -1.33 -14.70 -24.39
CA PHE A 159 -1.74 -16.06 -24.03
C PHE A 159 -3.02 -16.47 -24.77
N SER A 160 -3.00 -17.61 -25.46
CA SER A 160 -4.22 -18.22 -26.02
C SER A 160 -5.09 -18.87 -24.95
N ARG A 161 -4.48 -19.45 -23.90
CA ARG A 161 -5.18 -20.05 -22.76
C ARG A 161 -4.52 -19.70 -21.44
N ILE A 162 -5.32 -19.44 -20.40
CA ILE A 162 -4.86 -19.27 -19.02
C ILE A 162 -5.65 -20.22 -18.11
N THR A 163 -4.97 -21.04 -17.32
CA THR A 163 -5.58 -22.00 -16.38
C THR A 163 -5.09 -21.73 -14.96
N PHE A 164 -5.98 -21.28 -14.07
CA PHE A 164 -5.66 -21.05 -12.65
C PHE A 164 -5.95 -22.30 -11.82
N CYS A 165 -5.01 -22.66 -10.95
CA CYS A 165 -5.10 -23.77 -10.02
C CYS A 165 -4.97 -23.23 -8.58
N HIS A 166 -6.02 -23.35 -7.79
CA HIS A 166 -6.11 -22.84 -6.41
C HIS A 166 -6.10 -23.96 -5.34
N SER A 167 -6.34 -25.21 -5.73
CA SER A 167 -6.26 -26.41 -4.89
C SER A 167 -5.41 -27.51 -5.56
N GLU A 168 -4.97 -28.51 -4.79
CA GLU A 168 -4.25 -29.67 -5.34
C GLU A 168 -5.12 -30.51 -6.30
N ASN A 169 -6.45 -30.44 -6.20
CA ASN A 169 -7.34 -31.11 -7.15
C ASN A 169 -7.31 -30.39 -8.51
N ASP A 170 -7.34 -29.06 -8.51
CA ASP A 170 -7.26 -28.22 -9.71
C ASP A 170 -5.96 -28.52 -10.48
N VAL A 171 -4.86 -28.73 -9.75
CA VAL A 171 -3.57 -29.16 -10.34
C VAL A 171 -3.68 -30.54 -10.99
N LYS A 172 -4.36 -31.51 -10.35
CA LYS A 172 -4.56 -32.85 -10.91
C LYS A 172 -5.46 -32.85 -12.16
N GLU A 173 -6.53 -32.05 -12.18
CA GLU A 173 -7.37 -31.90 -13.37
C GLU A 173 -6.63 -31.17 -14.50
N ALA A 174 -5.78 -30.19 -14.17
CA ALA A 174 -4.89 -29.59 -15.16
C ALA A 174 -3.86 -30.61 -15.71
N VAL A 175 -3.23 -31.43 -14.87
CA VAL A 175 -2.33 -32.52 -15.33
C VAL A 175 -3.08 -33.45 -16.30
N LYS A 176 -4.25 -33.97 -15.92
CA LYS A 176 -5.09 -34.80 -16.81
C LYS A 176 -5.38 -34.12 -18.15
N ALA A 177 -5.72 -32.82 -18.14
CA ALA A 177 -6.01 -32.08 -19.36
C ALA A 177 -4.81 -31.98 -20.31
N TYR A 178 -3.58 -31.82 -19.79
CA TYR A 178 -2.37 -31.85 -20.62
C TYR A 178 -1.90 -33.27 -20.99
N ASN A 179 -2.21 -34.29 -20.18
CA ASN A 179 -1.92 -35.70 -20.48
C ASN A 179 -2.76 -36.22 -21.64
N ASN A 180 -4.03 -35.84 -21.68
CA ASN A 180 -5.00 -36.25 -22.69
C ASN A 180 -4.84 -35.52 -24.03
N LEU A 181 -3.88 -34.59 -24.17
CA LEU A 181 -3.56 -33.95 -25.45
C LEU A 181 -2.88 -34.94 -26.40
N GLY A 182 -3.51 -35.14 -27.56
CA GLY A 182 -2.87 -35.79 -28.71
C GLY A 182 -1.70 -34.95 -29.27
N PRO A 183 -0.86 -35.51 -30.17
CA PRO A 183 0.36 -34.87 -30.65
C PRO A 183 0.17 -33.46 -31.26
N SER A 184 -0.95 -33.25 -31.96
CA SER A 184 -1.38 -31.99 -32.55
C SER A 184 -2.59 -31.35 -31.83
N GLY A 185 -3.03 -31.92 -30.70
CA GLY A 185 -4.20 -31.45 -29.97
C GLY A 185 -3.95 -30.09 -29.31
N ASN A 186 -5.00 -29.28 -29.18
CA ASN A 186 -4.97 -28.05 -28.40
C ASN A 186 -6.12 -28.02 -27.39
N LEU A 187 -5.97 -27.23 -26.32
CA LEU A 187 -7.06 -26.94 -25.39
C LEU A 187 -7.80 -25.66 -25.83
N SER A 188 -9.07 -25.53 -25.46
CA SER A 188 -9.87 -24.34 -25.77
C SER A 188 -9.20 -23.03 -25.32
N ALA A 189 -9.31 -21.99 -26.14
CA ALA A 189 -8.80 -20.66 -25.82
C ALA A 189 -9.61 -19.99 -24.69
N GLY A 190 -9.04 -18.96 -24.05
CA GLY A 190 -9.67 -18.20 -22.98
C GLY A 190 -9.13 -18.48 -21.57
N VAL A 191 -9.90 -18.13 -20.54
CA VAL A 191 -9.46 -18.20 -19.13
C VAL A 191 -10.31 -19.20 -18.34
N PHE A 192 -9.64 -20.09 -17.61
CA PHE A 192 -10.22 -21.25 -16.93
C PHE A 192 -9.75 -21.33 -15.48
N GLY A 193 -10.63 -21.74 -14.57
CA GLY A 193 -10.33 -21.87 -13.13
C GLY A 193 -10.09 -20.54 -12.41
N GLN A 194 -10.10 -19.40 -13.11
CA GLN A 194 -10.03 -18.08 -12.51
C GLN A 194 -11.30 -17.88 -11.68
N LYS A 195 -11.15 -17.82 -10.35
CA LYS A 195 -12.25 -17.41 -9.48
C LYS A 195 -12.60 -15.97 -9.79
N ASN A 196 -13.86 -15.72 -10.15
CA ASN A 196 -14.44 -14.38 -10.07
C ASN A 196 -14.28 -13.86 -8.63
N LYS A 197 -14.34 -12.55 -8.45
CA LYS A 197 -14.26 -11.96 -7.09
C LYS A 197 -15.41 -12.44 -6.20
N ASP A 198 -16.52 -12.84 -6.82
CA ASP A 198 -17.76 -13.32 -6.20
C ASP A 198 -17.78 -14.86 -5.95
N ASP A 199 -17.01 -15.67 -6.71
CA ASP A 199 -16.98 -17.14 -6.58
C ASP A 199 -16.45 -17.66 -5.23
N LYS A 200 -15.96 -16.76 -4.37
CA LYS A 200 -15.57 -17.09 -2.99
C LYS A 200 -16.74 -17.55 -2.12
N VAL A 201 -17.99 -17.27 -2.53
CA VAL A 201 -19.19 -17.64 -1.76
C VAL A 201 -19.47 -19.16 -1.82
N GLN A 202 -19.43 -19.80 -3.00
CA GLN A 202 -19.95 -21.17 -3.15
C GLN A 202 -18.97 -22.30 -2.76
N LEU A 203 -17.65 -22.07 -2.81
CA LEU A 203 -16.66 -23.08 -2.37
C LEU A 203 -16.69 -23.38 -0.86
N GLY A 204 -17.49 -22.64 -0.07
CA GLY A 204 -17.79 -22.95 1.32
C GLY A 204 -18.76 -24.12 1.52
N ILE A 205 -19.55 -24.50 0.50
CA ILE A 205 -20.66 -25.45 0.63
C ILE A 205 -20.23 -26.90 0.34
N MET A 206 -19.55 -27.16 -0.78
CA MET A 206 -19.12 -28.53 -1.14
C MET A 206 -18.15 -29.19 -0.15
N ARG A 207 -17.53 -28.41 0.75
CA ARG A 207 -16.64 -28.96 1.79
C ARG A 207 -17.38 -29.49 3.03
N PHE A 208 -18.71 -29.42 3.05
CA PHE A 208 -19.54 -29.84 4.19
C PHE A 208 -20.27 -31.18 4.00
N LEU A 209 -20.28 -31.75 2.79
CA LEU A 209 -21.08 -32.95 2.44
C LEU A 209 -20.24 -34.20 2.10
N LYS A 210 -18.97 -34.27 2.52
CA LYS A 210 -18.16 -35.50 2.29
C LYS A 210 -17.10 -35.81 3.35
N LYS A 211 -17.48 -35.70 4.64
CA LYS A 211 -16.94 -36.57 5.71
C LYS A 211 -17.77 -36.51 7.00
N VAL A 212 -18.77 -37.39 7.08
CA VAL A 212 -19.12 -38.07 8.33
C VAL A 212 -18.99 -39.55 7.99
N ASP A 213 -17.99 -40.22 8.55
CA ASP A 213 -17.95 -41.66 8.81
C ASP A 213 -16.59 -42.10 9.37
N LYS A 214 -16.65 -43.14 10.23
CA LYS A 214 -15.57 -43.92 10.86
C LYS A 214 -14.69 -43.22 11.92
N GLN A 215 -15.06 -43.48 13.16
CA GLN A 215 -14.24 -44.24 14.14
C GLN A 215 -15.06 -45.49 14.55
N ASP A 216 -14.55 -46.56 15.14
CA ASP A 216 -13.23 -47.23 15.12
C ASP A 216 -13.42 -48.65 15.69
N GLN A 217 -12.97 -49.71 15.00
CA GLN A 217 -12.71 -51.06 15.53
C GLN A 217 -11.74 -51.82 14.60
N ASP A 218 -10.65 -52.36 15.14
CA ASP A 218 -10.51 -53.81 15.42
C ASP A 218 -9.33 -54.05 16.41
N ALA A 219 -9.10 -55.30 16.84
CA ALA A 219 -8.45 -55.64 18.11
C ALA A 219 -7.01 -56.22 18.04
N GLY A 220 -6.39 -56.35 19.22
CA GLY A 220 -5.05 -56.92 19.46
C GLY A 220 -4.46 -56.45 20.80
N LYS A 221 -5.03 -56.82 21.96
CA LYS A 221 -4.93 -58.13 22.66
C LYS A 221 -3.59 -58.32 23.38
N ASP A 222 -3.61 -58.14 24.70
CA ASP A 222 -2.67 -58.77 25.65
C ASP A 222 -3.37 -59.08 26.99
N ILE A 223 -2.72 -59.80 27.92
CA ILE A 223 -3.40 -60.67 28.90
C ILE A 223 -3.14 -60.31 30.39
N THR A 224 -4.02 -60.79 31.28
CA THR A 224 -3.91 -61.05 32.74
C THR A 224 -4.51 -60.07 33.76
N SER A 225 -5.28 -60.65 34.70
CA SER A 225 -5.54 -60.23 36.11
C SER A 225 -6.13 -58.82 36.42
N ASP A 226 -7.05 -58.65 37.37
CA ASP A 226 -7.69 -59.63 38.27
C ASP A 226 -9.08 -59.18 38.80
N GLN A 227 -9.67 -60.08 39.58
CA GLN A 227 -10.78 -59.98 40.56
C GLN A 227 -11.08 -58.60 41.22
N ASN A 228 -12.23 -58.35 41.89
CA ASN A 228 -13.62 -58.86 41.99
C ASN A 228 -14.29 -58.11 43.18
N LEU A 229 -15.58 -58.36 43.51
CA LEU A 229 -16.30 -57.89 44.73
C LEU A 229 -16.65 -56.37 44.78
N THR A 230 -17.76 -55.90 45.35
CA THR A 230 -18.95 -56.57 45.95
C THR A 230 -20.22 -55.70 45.82
N GLN A 231 -21.40 -56.32 45.93
CA GLN A 231 -22.71 -55.65 46.03
C GLN A 231 -23.24 -55.64 47.48
N ALA A 232 -23.94 -54.57 47.87
CA ALA A 232 -25.04 -54.53 48.87
C ALA A 232 -25.47 -53.04 49.05
N ASN A 233 -26.73 -52.67 49.34
CA ASN A 233 -28.03 -53.36 49.25
C ASN A 233 -29.15 -52.30 49.14
N VAL A 234 -30.35 -52.66 48.67
CA VAL A 234 -31.51 -51.75 48.54
C VAL A 234 -32.82 -52.43 48.95
N PRO A 235 -33.66 -51.76 49.77
CA PRO A 235 -35.10 -51.59 49.49
C PRO A 235 -35.42 -50.10 49.23
N ARG A 236 -36.21 -49.68 48.23
CA ARG A 236 -37.66 -49.91 47.98
C ARG A 236 -38.55 -49.21 49.02
N GLN A 237 -39.70 -48.62 48.68
CA GLN A 237 -40.53 -48.59 47.44
C GLN A 237 -41.24 -47.20 47.38
N ASP A 238 -42.05 -46.72 46.42
CA ASP A 238 -43.04 -47.21 45.42
C ASP A 238 -43.25 -46.08 44.35
N SER A 239 -44.01 -46.15 43.24
CA SER A 239 -44.75 -47.20 42.51
C SER A 239 -45.08 -46.73 41.06
N ILE A 240 -45.12 -47.68 40.10
CA ILE A 240 -46.04 -47.83 38.92
C ILE A 240 -46.48 -46.57 38.12
N GLY A 241 -46.45 -46.50 36.77
CA GLY A 241 -46.10 -47.49 35.73
C GLY A 241 -46.46 -47.04 34.28
N ASN A 242 -46.14 -47.88 33.29
CA ASN A 242 -46.23 -47.70 31.81
C ASN A 242 -47.67 -47.37 31.28
N THR A 243 -47.94 -46.97 30.01
CA THR A 243 -47.39 -47.43 28.69
C THR A 243 -47.61 -46.41 27.54
N PHE A 244 -47.44 -46.81 26.27
CA PHE A 244 -47.05 -46.00 25.09
C PHE A 244 -48.08 -46.07 23.92
N THR A 245 -47.86 -45.28 22.85
CA THR A 245 -48.39 -45.36 21.44
C THR A 245 -49.74 -44.72 21.02
N ALA A 246 -49.79 -44.42 19.70
CA ALA A 246 -50.93 -44.21 18.78
C ALA A 246 -51.18 -42.79 18.21
N GLU A 247 -51.73 -42.74 16.99
CA GLU A 247 -51.68 -41.62 16.03
C GLU A 247 -53.08 -41.06 15.62
N LEU A 248 -53.07 -40.04 14.74
CA LEU A 248 -54.12 -39.59 13.79
C LEU A 248 -55.34 -38.73 14.24
N GLU A 249 -55.39 -37.53 13.63
CA GLU A 249 -56.51 -36.79 12.99
C GLU A 249 -57.89 -36.46 13.65
N ASN A 250 -58.16 -35.14 13.65
CA ASN A 250 -59.41 -34.44 13.23
C ASN A 250 -60.76 -34.63 13.96
N LYS A 251 -61.24 -33.56 14.65
CA LYS A 251 -62.58 -32.92 14.47
C LYS A 251 -62.76 -31.58 15.22
N ASN A 252 -63.92 -30.93 15.04
CA ASN A 252 -64.16 -29.48 15.24
C ASN A 252 -64.92 -29.09 16.54
N GLU A 253 -65.10 -27.75 16.72
CA GLU A 253 -66.25 -27.03 17.34
C GLU A 253 -66.42 -27.14 18.88
N ASP A 254 -66.62 -26.10 19.72
CA ASP A 254 -67.05 -24.69 19.58
C ASP A 254 -67.00 -23.98 20.99
N GLN A 255 -67.21 -22.65 21.06
CA GLN A 255 -67.54 -21.79 22.22
C GLN A 255 -66.61 -21.70 23.47
N GLY A 256 -66.25 -20.47 23.88
CA GLY A 256 -65.68 -20.19 25.22
C GLY A 256 -64.91 -18.86 25.39
N SER A 257 -65.59 -17.84 25.90
CA SER A 257 -65.12 -16.48 26.28
C SER A 257 -63.64 -16.21 26.67
N LEU A 258 -63.09 -15.17 26.03
CA LEU A 258 -62.24 -14.07 26.57
C LEU A 258 -60.91 -14.33 27.30
N ASN A 259 -59.88 -13.69 26.73
CA ASN A 259 -58.67 -13.09 27.33
C ASN A 259 -57.32 -13.83 27.27
N ASP A 260 -56.30 -12.97 27.14
CA ASP A 260 -54.86 -13.10 27.33
C ASP A 260 -53.98 -13.94 26.37
N GLU A 261 -53.19 -13.16 25.63
CA GLU A 261 -51.82 -13.38 25.14
C GLU A 261 -51.47 -14.33 23.96
N ASN A 262 -50.61 -13.74 23.12
CA ASN A 262 -49.53 -14.32 22.32
C ASN A 262 -49.77 -14.95 20.93
N SER A 263 -48.96 -14.43 20.00
CA SER A 263 -48.35 -15.12 18.85
C SER A 263 -49.20 -15.45 17.61
N SER A 264 -49.68 -14.41 16.93
CA SER A 264 -49.75 -14.46 15.46
C SER A 264 -49.21 -13.17 14.83
N GLU A 265 -48.16 -13.29 13.99
CA GLU A 265 -48.06 -12.45 12.80
C GLU A 265 -47.21 -13.09 11.69
N ARG A 266 -47.90 -13.56 10.64
CA ARG A 266 -47.31 -13.80 9.33
C ARG A 266 -47.19 -12.45 8.62
N SER A 267 -45.98 -12.14 8.14
CA SER A 267 -45.75 -11.34 6.93
C SER A 267 -46.62 -10.07 6.75
N PHE A 268 -46.37 -9.01 7.53
CA PHE A 268 -46.92 -7.70 7.17
C PHE A 268 -46.05 -7.04 6.09
N VAL A 269 -46.55 -6.99 4.84
CA VAL A 269 -45.93 -6.21 3.74
C VAL A 269 -46.31 -4.73 3.93
N GLY A 270 -45.85 -4.16 5.04
CA GLY A 270 -46.09 -2.77 5.40
C GLY A 270 -45.19 -1.84 4.60
N ARG A 271 -45.76 -1.16 3.59
CA ARG A 271 -45.14 0.00 2.91
C ARG A 271 -45.16 1.23 3.84
N SER A 272 -44.58 1.08 5.03
CA SER A 272 -44.53 2.14 6.04
C SER A 272 -43.55 3.23 5.64
N SER A 273 -43.89 4.48 5.91
CA SER A 273 -43.00 5.61 5.69
C SER A 273 -41.77 5.47 6.57
N CYS A 274 -40.57 5.41 5.97
CA CYS A 274 -39.34 5.30 6.73
C CYS A 274 -38.99 6.65 7.36
N ASN A 275 -39.50 6.89 8.58
CA ASN A 275 -38.94 7.90 9.48
C ASN A 275 -37.42 7.64 9.60
N ASP A 276 -36.61 8.69 9.44
CA ASP A 276 -35.20 8.59 9.06
C ASP A 276 -34.30 8.23 10.27
N VAL A 277 -34.40 6.98 10.74
CA VAL A 277 -33.65 6.49 11.91
C VAL A 277 -32.16 6.45 11.61
N HIS A 278 -31.44 7.46 12.11
CA HIS A 278 -29.99 7.61 11.96
C HIS A 278 -29.27 6.32 12.37
N THR A 279 -28.63 5.69 11.40
CA THR A 279 -28.05 4.35 11.53
C THR A 279 -26.53 4.40 11.34
N LEU A 280 -25.79 3.80 12.27
CA LEU A 280 -24.36 3.53 12.17
C LEU A 280 -24.12 2.03 12.01
N ALA A 281 -23.54 1.63 10.87
CA ALA A 281 -22.97 0.32 10.69
C ALA A 281 -21.47 0.34 11.02
N PHE A 282 -21.00 -0.63 11.79
CA PHE A 282 -19.59 -0.72 12.17
C PHE A 282 -19.07 -2.16 12.16
N PRO A 283 -17.80 -2.39 11.79
CA PRO A 283 -17.16 -3.69 11.92
C PRO A 283 -16.66 -3.89 13.35
N SER A 284 -16.37 -5.14 13.72
CA SER A 284 -15.61 -5.41 14.95
C SER A 284 -14.20 -4.82 14.85
N ILE A 285 -13.87 -3.89 15.75
CA ILE A 285 -12.58 -3.19 15.76
C ILE A 285 -11.50 -4.12 16.34
N SER A 286 -10.30 -4.07 15.77
CA SER A 286 -9.09 -4.81 16.18
C SER A 286 -9.10 -6.35 16.16
N THR A 287 -10.25 -7.03 16.10
CA THR A 287 -10.34 -8.50 16.19
C THR A 287 -9.74 -9.28 15.02
N SER A 288 -9.55 -8.66 13.85
CA SER A 288 -9.05 -9.32 12.64
C SER A 288 -7.56 -9.06 12.41
N ASP A 289 -7.21 -8.00 11.68
CA ASP A 289 -5.83 -7.66 11.30
C ASP A 289 -4.89 -7.42 12.50
N PHE A 290 -5.46 -6.96 13.61
CA PHE A 290 -4.77 -6.60 14.86
C PHE A 290 -4.89 -7.68 15.95
N GLN A 291 -5.55 -8.81 15.66
CA GLN A 291 -5.53 -10.03 16.47
C GLN A 291 -5.96 -9.86 17.94
N PHE A 292 -6.84 -8.90 18.24
CA PHE A 292 -7.40 -8.72 19.57
C PHE A 292 -8.37 -9.87 19.92
N ASP A 293 -8.34 -10.35 21.16
CA ASP A 293 -9.19 -11.43 21.66
C ASP A 293 -10.69 -11.21 21.44
N LEU A 294 -11.39 -12.25 20.97
CA LEU A 294 -12.78 -12.17 20.57
C LEU A 294 -13.75 -12.10 21.75
N GLU A 295 -13.45 -12.76 22.87
CA GLU A 295 -14.29 -12.70 24.06
C GLU A 295 -14.26 -11.29 24.63
N LYS A 296 -13.07 -10.78 24.98
CA LYS A 296 -12.90 -9.41 25.52
C LYS A 296 -13.43 -8.33 24.57
N ALA A 297 -13.25 -8.48 23.26
CA ALA A 297 -13.83 -7.55 22.29
C ALA A 297 -15.37 -7.59 22.31
N SER A 298 -15.99 -8.77 22.40
CA SER A 298 -17.45 -8.89 22.46
C SER A 298 -18.07 -8.36 23.75
N ASP A 299 -17.37 -8.46 24.88
CA ASP A 299 -17.78 -7.81 26.14
C ASP A 299 -17.76 -6.28 25.96
N ILE A 300 -16.62 -5.74 25.51
CA ILE A 300 -16.43 -4.29 25.28
C ILE A 300 -17.43 -3.72 24.26
N ILE A 301 -17.72 -4.44 23.17
CA ILE A 301 -18.75 -4.02 22.20
C ILE A 301 -20.12 -3.90 22.87
N VAL A 302 -20.52 -4.88 23.66
CA VAL A 302 -21.85 -4.90 24.30
C VAL A 302 -21.95 -3.88 25.43
N ASP A 303 -20.86 -3.67 26.17
CA ASP A 303 -20.75 -2.59 27.16
C ASP A 303 -20.89 -1.21 26.50
N SER A 304 -20.02 -0.87 25.54
CA SER A 304 -20.02 0.45 24.90
C SER A 304 -21.29 0.74 24.07
N VAL A 305 -21.95 -0.29 23.51
CA VAL A 305 -23.28 -0.16 22.88
C VAL A 305 -24.34 0.17 23.92
N SER A 306 -24.37 -0.56 25.05
CA SER A 306 -25.32 -0.29 26.15
C SER A 306 -25.13 1.11 26.72
N ASP A 307 -23.89 1.52 26.98
CA ASP A 307 -23.54 2.83 27.54
C ASP A 307 -23.83 4.00 26.58
N PHE A 308 -24.03 3.73 25.29
CA PHE A 308 -24.40 4.73 24.29
C PHE A 308 -25.91 4.79 24.06
N LEU A 309 -26.60 3.65 23.91
CA LEU A 309 -28.05 3.62 23.74
C LEU A 309 -28.78 4.19 24.96
N ASN A 310 -28.25 3.97 26.17
CA ASN A 310 -28.74 4.60 27.41
C ASN A 310 -28.61 6.14 27.43
N LYS A 311 -28.00 6.76 26.41
CA LYS A 311 -27.83 8.22 26.26
C LYS A 311 -28.52 8.78 25.01
N PHE A 312 -29.01 7.92 24.12
CA PHE A 312 -29.57 8.29 22.81
C PHE A 312 -30.61 7.27 22.34
N ASP A 313 -31.90 7.63 22.41
CA ASP A 313 -32.99 6.75 21.96
C ASP A 313 -33.21 6.72 20.44
N SER A 314 -33.02 7.85 19.76
CA SER A 314 -33.35 8.03 18.34
C SER A 314 -32.27 7.56 17.35
N VAL A 315 -31.44 6.58 17.74
CA VAL A 315 -30.30 6.09 16.95
C VAL A 315 -30.27 4.57 16.88
N ARG A 316 -29.71 4.04 15.80
CA ARG A 316 -29.61 2.60 15.55
C ARG A 316 -28.17 2.18 15.24
N LEU A 317 -27.72 1.14 15.92
CA LEU A 317 -26.37 0.61 15.84
C LEU A 317 -26.38 -0.79 15.20
N VAL A 318 -25.47 -1.06 14.27
CA VAL A 318 -25.40 -2.36 13.58
C VAL A 318 -23.97 -2.86 13.52
N LEU A 319 -23.69 -3.99 14.18
CA LEU A 319 -22.41 -4.68 14.06
C LEU A 319 -22.40 -5.56 12.81
N VAL A 320 -21.51 -5.28 11.85
CA VAL A 320 -21.42 -5.96 10.56
C VAL A 320 -20.19 -6.86 10.47
N ASP A 321 -20.36 -8.09 9.96
CA ASP A 321 -19.25 -8.94 9.51
C ASP A 321 -19.66 -9.77 8.28
N LEU A 322 -18.68 -10.25 7.51
CA LEU A 322 -18.86 -10.84 6.17
C LEU A 322 -19.45 -12.27 6.16
N SER A 323 -19.62 -12.93 7.31
CA SER A 323 -20.05 -14.34 7.38
C SER A 323 -20.99 -14.63 8.54
N ASP A 324 -22.01 -15.43 8.20
CA ASP A 324 -22.86 -16.24 9.07
C ASP A 324 -22.10 -16.96 10.20
N LYS A 325 -20.90 -17.46 9.92
CA LYS A 325 -20.03 -18.21 10.84
C LYS A 325 -19.10 -17.31 11.65
N SER A 326 -19.35 -16.00 11.66
CA SER A 326 -18.58 -15.04 12.46
C SER A 326 -18.74 -15.32 13.95
N LYS A 327 -17.64 -15.72 14.60
CA LYS A 327 -17.58 -15.91 16.05
C LYS A 327 -17.92 -14.62 16.80
N ILE A 328 -17.47 -13.46 16.33
CA ILE A 328 -17.73 -12.20 17.03
C ILE A 328 -19.21 -11.80 16.96
N LEU A 329 -19.89 -11.98 15.82
CA LEU A 329 -21.34 -11.76 15.75
C LEU A 329 -22.11 -12.72 16.67
N SER A 330 -21.71 -13.99 16.74
CA SER A 330 -22.33 -14.98 17.63
C SER A 330 -22.16 -14.64 19.12
N LEU A 331 -20.95 -14.24 19.53
CA LEU A 331 -20.67 -13.82 20.91
C LEU A 331 -21.41 -12.53 21.28
N VAL A 332 -21.35 -11.50 20.43
CA VAL A 332 -22.04 -10.23 20.66
C VAL A 332 -23.56 -10.41 20.72
N ARG A 333 -24.15 -11.23 19.85
CA ARG A 333 -25.59 -11.54 19.90
C ARG A 333 -25.98 -12.21 21.23
N LYS A 334 -25.18 -13.19 21.69
CA LYS A 334 -25.40 -13.89 22.97
C LYS A 334 -25.24 -12.96 24.19
N LYS A 335 -24.29 -12.02 24.14
CA LYS A 335 -24.00 -11.07 25.22
C LYS A 335 -24.99 -9.89 25.25
N ALA A 336 -25.41 -9.37 24.10
CA ALA A 336 -26.44 -8.33 23.98
C ALA A 336 -27.82 -8.82 24.46
N ALA A 337 -28.21 -10.05 24.09
CA ALA A 337 -29.43 -10.68 24.61
C ALA A 337 -29.39 -10.83 26.14
N LYS A 338 -28.24 -11.22 26.72
CA LYS A 338 -28.06 -11.27 28.19
C LYS A 338 -28.14 -9.91 28.89
N LYS A 339 -27.92 -8.80 28.17
CA LYS A 339 -28.09 -7.43 28.68
C LYS A 339 -29.46 -6.82 28.35
N ASN A 340 -30.39 -7.58 27.76
CA ASN A 340 -31.70 -7.11 27.31
C ASN A 340 -31.64 -5.87 26.39
N ILE A 341 -30.59 -5.75 25.56
CA ILE A 341 -30.47 -4.63 24.61
C ILE A 341 -31.54 -4.79 23.52
N GLU A 342 -32.35 -3.75 23.30
CA GLU A 342 -33.45 -3.79 22.34
C GLU A 342 -32.97 -4.08 20.90
N SER A 343 -33.59 -5.05 20.24
CA SER A 343 -33.17 -5.56 18.91
C SER A 343 -33.50 -4.63 17.74
N ASN A 344 -34.39 -3.65 17.94
CA ASN A 344 -34.67 -2.52 17.06
C ASN A 344 -33.52 -1.48 17.04
N LYS A 345 -32.89 -1.23 18.19
CA LYS A 345 -31.81 -0.25 18.43
C LYS A 345 -30.43 -0.85 18.16
N PHE A 346 -30.20 -2.13 18.49
CA PHE A 346 -28.94 -2.82 18.18
C PHE A 346 -29.12 -4.26 17.69
N PHE A 347 -28.48 -4.59 16.57
CA PHE A 347 -28.40 -5.97 16.07
C PHE A 347 -27.10 -6.28 15.31
N THR A 348 -26.86 -7.57 15.10
CA THR A 348 -25.77 -8.09 14.27
C THR A 348 -26.25 -8.32 12.84
N PHE A 349 -25.54 -7.83 11.84
CA PHE A 349 -25.84 -8.04 10.42
C PHE A 349 -24.74 -8.81 9.70
N VAL A 350 -25.11 -9.70 8.78
CA VAL A 350 -24.18 -10.50 7.96
C VAL A 350 -24.13 -9.90 6.56
N GLY A 351 -22.98 -9.34 6.17
CA GLY A 351 -22.82 -8.75 4.85
C GLY A 351 -21.54 -7.93 4.69
N ASP A 352 -21.37 -7.36 3.50
CA ASP A 352 -20.31 -6.38 3.23
C ASP A 352 -20.81 -4.97 3.60
N ILE A 353 -20.10 -4.30 4.50
CA ILE A 353 -20.39 -2.93 4.95
C ILE A 353 -20.38 -1.90 3.80
N THR A 354 -19.84 -2.25 2.64
CA THR A 354 -19.82 -1.43 1.42
C THR A 354 -20.94 -1.74 0.42
N GLN A 355 -21.84 -2.68 0.73
CA GLN A 355 -22.94 -3.16 -0.11
C GLN A 355 -24.24 -3.38 0.71
N LEU A 356 -24.40 -2.63 1.81
CA LEU A 356 -25.51 -2.81 2.77
C LEU A 356 -26.88 -2.54 2.15
N TYR A 357 -27.01 -1.56 1.26
CA TYR A 357 -28.28 -1.29 0.60
C TYR A 357 -28.44 -2.19 -0.63
N THR A 358 -27.44 -2.26 -1.51
CA THR A 358 -27.55 -2.97 -2.79
C THR A 358 -27.62 -4.50 -2.67
N LYS A 359 -27.08 -5.09 -1.60
CA LYS A 359 -27.18 -6.54 -1.33
C LYS A 359 -27.84 -6.88 0.01
N GLY A 360 -27.77 -6.00 1.00
CA GLY A 360 -28.42 -6.19 2.30
C GLY A 360 -29.84 -5.63 2.42
N ASN A 361 -30.32 -4.88 1.41
CA ASN A 361 -31.58 -4.12 1.44
C ASN A 361 -31.70 -3.16 2.65
N PHE A 362 -30.56 -2.68 3.18
CA PHE A 362 -30.46 -1.94 4.42
C PHE A 362 -29.70 -0.61 4.21
N ARG A 363 -30.42 0.52 4.26
CA ARG A 363 -29.79 1.85 4.15
C ARG A 363 -29.06 2.23 5.44
N CYS A 364 -27.86 2.76 5.29
CA CYS A 364 -27.00 3.15 6.41
C CYS A 364 -26.16 4.38 6.05
N ASN A 365 -26.55 5.54 6.56
CA ASN A 365 -26.02 6.84 6.15
C ASN A 365 -24.61 7.11 6.73
N VAL A 366 -24.19 6.38 7.77
CA VAL A 366 -22.85 6.48 8.38
C VAL A 366 -22.25 5.08 8.52
N ILE A 367 -20.99 4.91 8.13
CA ILE A 367 -20.24 3.65 8.34
C ILE A 367 -18.93 3.88 9.08
N ALA A 368 -18.54 2.95 9.94
CA ALA A 368 -17.23 2.94 10.58
C ALA A 368 -16.21 2.12 9.78
N ASN A 369 -14.94 2.54 9.81
CA ASN A 369 -13.82 1.87 9.17
C ASN A 369 -12.72 1.56 10.21
N ALA A 370 -12.43 0.28 10.45
CA ALA A 370 -11.26 -0.13 11.23
C ALA A 370 -9.97 0.17 10.42
N THR A 371 -9.36 1.32 10.68
CA THR A 371 -8.36 1.93 9.81
C THR A 371 -6.92 1.59 10.19
N ASN A 372 -5.96 2.19 9.49
CA ASN A 372 -4.55 2.22 9.87
C ASN A 372 -4.13 3.63 10.27
N TRP A 373 -3.09 3.76 11.11
CA TRP A 373 -2.64 5.04 11.68
C TRP A 373 -2.22 6.12 10.66
N ARG A 374 -2.07 5.80 9.38
CA ARG A 374 -1.75 6.74 8.28
C ARG A 374 -2.98 7.18 7.47
N LEU A 375 -4.16 6.68 7.83
CA LEU A 375 -5.43 6.92 7.15
C LEU A 375 -5.33 6.71 5.62
N LYS A 376 -4.64 5.63 5.19
CA LYS A 376 -4.43 5.30 3.76
C LYS A 376 -5.26 4.09 3.29
N PRO A 377 -5.55 3.99 1.97
CA PRO A 377 -6.09 2.77 1.37
C PRO A 377 -5.15 1.57 1.53
N GLY A 378 -5.71 0.38 1.33
CA GLY A 378 -4.98 -0.89 1.43
C GLY A 378 -4.90 -1.43 2.86
N GLY A 379 -3.78 -2.09 3.20
CA GLY A 379 -3.57 -2.80 4.48
C GLY A 379 -4.25 -4.18 4.55
N GLY A 380 -5.46 -4.29 4.00
CA GLY A 380 -6.31 -5.48 4.07
C GLY A 380 -7.67 -5.16 4.69
N GLY A 381 -8.39 -6.21 5.07
CA GLY A 381 -9.65 -6.11 5.83
C GLY A 381 -10.69 -5.15 5.26
N VAL A 382 -11.46 -4.55 6.17
CA VAL A 382 -12.54 -3.59 5.88
C VAL A 382 -12.01 -2.28 5.28
N ASN A 383 -10.83 -1.81 5.70
CA ASN A 383 -10.21 -0.59 5.17
C ASN A 383 -9.95 -0.69 3.66
N ALA A 384 -9.43 -1.83 3.18
CA ALA A 384 -9.21 -2.07 1.76
C ALA A 384 -10.51 -2.32 0.96
N ALA A 385 -11.64 -2.57 1.62
CA ALA A 385 -12.95 -2.64 1.00
C ALA A 385 -13.57 -1.23 0.86
N ILE A 386 -13.67 -0.48 1.97
CA ILE A 386 -14.28 0.86 2.00
C ILE A 386 -13.59 1.81 1.03
N TYR A 387 -12.25 1.90 1.05
CA TYR A 387 -11.53 2.75 0.09
C TYR A 387 -11.72 2.32 -1.37
N ARG A 388 -11.90 1.03 -1.65
CA ARG A 388 -12.17 0.53 -3.02
C ARG A 388 -13.59 0.84 -3.48
N ALA A 389 -14.56 0.75 -2.59
CA ALA A 389 -15.96 1.01 -2.90
C ALA A 389 -16.24 2.52 -3.08
N ALA A 390 -15.53 3.35 -2.30
CA ALA A 390 -15.65 4.81 -2.29
C ALA A 390 -14.75 5.53 -3.31
N GLY A 391 -13.65 4.90 -3.73
CA GLY A 391 -12.68 5.50 -4.64
C GLY A 391 -11.90 6.68 -4.06
N ASP A 392 -11.15 7.36 -4.92
CA ASP A 392 -10.17 8.39 -4.54
C ASP A 392 -10.80 9.59 -3.83
N SER A 393 -12.11 9.83 -4.04
CA SER A 393 -12.88 10.87 -3.34
C SER A 393 -12.82 10.71 -1.81
N LEU A 394 -12.76 9.48 -1.31
CA LEU A 394 -12.56 9.25 0.13
C LEU A 394 -11.12 9.53 0.56
N GLU A 395 -10.10 9.19 -0.24
CA GLU A 395 -8.71 9.51 0.17
C GLU A 395 -8.46 11.04 0.18
N ILE A 396 -9.07 11.78 -0.75
CA ILE A 396 -9.04 13.25 -0.76
C ILE A 396 -9.73 13.79 0.50
N ALA A 397 -11.00 13.45 0.71
CA ALA A 397 -11.77 13.91 1.88
C ALA A 397 -11.15 13.48 3.22
N THR A 398 -10.46 12.33 3.29
CA THR A 398 -9.75 11.93 4.51
C THR A 398 -8.50 12.78 4.75
N LYS A 399 -7.69 13.08 3.72
CA LYS A 399 -6.51 13.97 3.84
C LYS A 399 -6.87 15.37 4.34
N GLU A 400 -8.00 15.91 3.87
CA GLU A 400 -8.52 17.22 4.30
C GLU A 400 -8.94 17.26 5.78
N ARG A 401 -9.11 16.09 6.42
CA ARG A 401 -9.65 15.95 7.78
C ARG A 401 -8.60 15.49 8.79
N ALA A 402 -7.69 14.57 8.39
CA ALA A 402 -6.54 14.16 9.20
C ALA A 402 -5.48 13.41 8.36
N GLU A 403 -4.20 13.61 8.65
CA GLU A 403 -3.11 12.83 8.03
C GLU A 403 -2.82 11.50 8.77
N THR A 404 -3.02 11.47 10.09
CA THR A 404 -2.76 10.31 10.95
C THR A 404 -3.81 10.17 12.04
N LEU A 405 -3.84 9.02 12.72
CA LEU A 405 -4.74 8.73 13.83
C LEU A 405 -4.01 7.88 14.88
N SER A 406 -4.18 8.21 16.16
CA SER A 406 -3.65 7.47 17.31
C SER A 406 -4.62 6.36 17.77
N PRO A 407 -4.14 5.26 18.38
CA PRO A 407 -5.01 4.24 18.94
C PRO A 407 -5.97 4.83 19.98
N GLY A 408 -7.20 4.34 20.04
CA GLY A 408 -8.25 4.85 20.92
C GLY A 408 -9.06 6.02 20.34
N ASN A 409 -8.65 6.56 19.19
CA ASN A 409 -9.31 7.71 18.58
C ASN A 409 -10.00 7.38 17.26
N SER A 410 -10.89 8.28 16.83
CA SER A 410 -11.57 8.22 15.54
C SER A 410 -11.79 9.61 14.92
N VAL A 411 -11.97 9.65 13.59
CA VAL A 411 -12.18 10.90 12.83
C VAL A 411 -13.33 10.77 11.83
N VAL A 412 -14.23 11.76 11.84
CA VAL A 412 -15.34 11.88 10.88
C VAL A 412 -14.86 12.48 9.57
N VAL A 413 -15.10 11.75 8.48
CA VAL A 413 -14.91 12.20 7.10
C VAL A 413 -16.29 12.23 6.40
N PRO A 414 -16.81 13.41 6.03
CA PRO A 414 -17.94 13.51 5.10
C PRO A 414 -17.56 12.88 3.76
N LEU A 415 -18.41 12.01 3.22
CA LEU A 415 -18.17 11.35 1.94
C LEU A 415 -18.75 12.23 0.81
N PRO A 416 -17.94 12.66 -0.18
CA PRO A 416 -18.45 13.46 -1.30
C PRO A 416 -19.57 12.73 -2.06
N SER A 417 -20.58 13.47 -2.51
CA SER A 417 -21.72 12.91 -3.23
C SER A 417 -21.37 12.29 -4.58
N SER A 418 -20.21 12.65 -5.14
CA SER A 418 -19.60 12.02 -6.32
C SER A 418 -18.98 10.64 -6.05
N SER A 419 -18.88 10.21 -4.78
CA SER A 419 -18.33 8.90 -4.44
C SER A 419 -19.26 7.77 -4.90
N PRO A 420 -18.74 6.72 -5.57
CA PRO A 420 -19.55 5.57 -5.95
C PRO A 420 -20.16 4.82 -4.75
N LEU A 421 -19.61 4.96 -3.54
CA LEU A 421 -20.19 4.40 -2.31
C LEU A 421 -21.37 5.25 -1.80
N HIS A 422 -21.33 6.58 -1.98
CA HIS A 422 -22.47 7.46 -1.72
C HIS A 422 -23.61 7.16 -2.69
N LEU A 423 -23.31 7.16 -3.99
CA LEU A 423 -24.31 7.01 -5.07
C LEU A 423 -25.03 5.65 -5.06
N ARG A 424 -24.34 4.56 -4.68
CA ARG A 424 -24.96 3.22 -4.63
C ARG A 424 -25.64 2.90 -3.30
N GLU A 425 -25.04 3.27 -2.17
CA GLU A 425 -25.46 2.77 -0.85
C GLU A 425 -26.10 3.85 0.05
N GLY A 426 -26.06 5.13 -0.34
CA GLY A 426 -26.54 6.25 0.47
C GLY A 426 -25.60 6.67 1.61
N VAL A 427 -24.35 6.20 1.63
CA VAL A 427 -23.37 6.54 2.68
C VAL A 427 -22.99 8.03 2.59
N THR A 428 -23.26 8.78 3.65
CA THR A 428 -22.96 10.22 3.76
C THR A 428 -21.65 10.50 4.50
N HIS A 429 -21.24 9.62 5.40
CA HIS A 429 -20.06 9.79 6.25
C HIS A 429 -19.33 8.47 6.48
N VAL A 430 -18.01 8.54 6.55
CA VAL A 430 -17.12 7.45 6.99
C VAL A 430 -16.41 7.90 8.26
N ILE A 431 -16.52 7.12 9.34
CA ILE A 431 -15.78 7.35 10.58
C ILE A 431 -14.58 6.39 10.61
N HIS A 432 -13.37 6.92 10.47
CA HIS A 432 -12.15 6.11 10.57
C HIS A 432 -11.79 5.92 12.05
N VAL A 433 -11.67 4.67 12.51
CA VAL A 433 -11.42 4.29 13.92
C VAL A 433 -10.14 3.48 14.00
N LEU A 434 -9.21 3.82 14.90
CA LEU A 434 -8.02 3.03 15.17
C LEU A 434 -8.07 2.41 16.56
N GLY A 435 -8.32 1.11 16.63
CA GLY A 435 -8.24 0.34 17.87
C GLY A 435 -6.81 -0.10 18.24
N PRO A 436 -6.65 -0.79 19.39
CA PRO A 436 -5.38 -1.34 19.86
C PRO A 436 -4.86 -2.46 18.95
N ASN A 437 -3.55 -2.71 18.96
CA ASN A 437 -2.92 -3.76 18.17
C ASN A 437 -2.25 -4.85 19.03
N MET A 438 -2.69 -6.11 18.86
CA MET A 438 -2.08 -7.32 19.45
C MET A 438 -1.29 -8.15 18.43
N ASN A 439 -1.17 -7.69 17.18
CA ASN A 439 -0.38 -8.34 16.15
C ASN A 439 1.06 -7.79 16.13
N LEU A 440 2.02 -8.64 16.52
CA LEU A 440 3.46 -8.33 16.56
C LEU A 440 4.04 -7.94 15.17
N GLN A 441 3.37 -8.30 14.07
CA GLN A 441 3.74 -7.91 12.70
C GLN A 441 3.14 -6.56 12.25
N ARG A 442 2.50 -5.81 13.14
CA ARG A 442 1.89 -4.50 12.88
C ARG A 442 2.44 -3.43 13.85
N PRO A 443 2.48 -2.14 13.47
CA PRO A 443 2.93 -1.05 14.35
C PRO A 443 2.10 -0.94 15.64
N ASN A 444 2.64 -0.27 16.66
CA ASN A 444 1.98 -0.01 17.94
C ASN A 444 1.47 -1.28 18.65
N TYR A 445 2.21 -2.39 18.52
CA TYR A 445 1.91 -3.67 19.17
C TYR A 445 2.04 -3.56 20.70
N LEU A 446 0.96 -3.83 21.42
CA LEU A 446 0.86 -3.69 22.87
C LEU A 446 1.49 -4.84 23.68
N LYS A 447 2.32 -5.70 23.08
CA LYS A 447 3.03 -6.80 23.79
C LYS A 447 2.09 -7.80 24.52
N ASN A 448 0.84 -7.92 24.07
CA ASN A 448 -0.25 -8.65 24.74
C ASN A 448 -0.70 -8.07 26.09
N ASP A 449 -0.42 -6.78 26.37
CA ASP A 449 -1.03 -6.04 27.47
C ASP A 449 -2.54 -5.83 27.19
N TYR A 450 -3.34 -6.73 27.71
CA TYR A 450 -4.80 -6.64 27.63
C TYR A 450 -5.41 -5.65 28.62
N VAL A 451 -4.68 -5.09 29.58
CA VAL A 451 -5.21 -4.05 30.49
C VAL A 451 -5.31 -2.75 29.70
N GLU A 452 -4.18 -2.27 29.18
CA GLU A 452 -4.15 -1.08 28.32
C GLU A 452 -4.88 -1.36 26.98
N GLY A 453 -4.81 -2.58 26.47
CA GLY A 453 -5.59 -3.00 25.30
C GLY A 453 -7.11 -2.87 25.48
N CYS A 454 -7.67 -3.30 26.62
CA CYS A 454 -9.11 -3.18 26.89
C CYS A 454 -9.54 -1.74 27.21
N LYS A 455 -8.60 -0.87 27.63
CA LYS A 455 -8.82 0.57 27.75
C LYS A 455 -8.90 1.22 26.35
N ILE A 456 -7.85 1.09 25.55
CA ILE A 456 -7.77 1.66 24.19
C ILE A 456 -8.91 1.16 23.27
N LEU A 457 -9.40 -0.08 23.43
CA LEU A 457 -10.56 -0.55 22.66
C LEU A 457 -11.88 0.12 23.10
N ARG A 458 -12.07 0.38 24.40
CA ARG A 458 -13.23 1.14 24.90
C ARG A 458 -13.16 2.59 24.44
N ASP A 459 -12.00 3.23 24.55
CA ASP A 459 -11.77 4.59 24.07
C ASP A 459 -12.11 4.72 22.57
N ALA A 460 -11.71 3.73 21.76
CA ALA A 460 -12.02 3.69 20.33
C ALA A 460 -13.53 3.56 20.02
N TYR A 461 -14.29 2.82 20.82
CA TYR A 461 -15.75 2.71 20.68
C TYR A 461 -16.47 3.97 21.19
N SER A 462 -16.07 4.54 22.33
CA SER A 462 -16.57 5.82 22.82
C SER A 462 -16.36 6.92 21.78
N SER A 463 -15.13 7.06 21.27
CA SER A 463 -14.80 8.04 20.23
C SER A 463 -15.63 7.85 18.96
N LEU A 464 -15.85 6.60 18.52
CA LEU A 464 -16.70 6.30 17.36
C LEU A 464 -18.15 6.76 17.59
N PHE A 465 -18.74 6.40 18.73
CA PHE A 465 -20.15 6.67 19.00
C PHE A 465 -20.40 8.17 19.31
N GLU A 466 -19.48 8.85 19.99
CA GLU A 466 -19.53 10.31 20.18
C GLU A 466 -19.45 11.07 18.85
N ASN A 467 -18.54 10.66 17.95
CA ASN A 467 -18.46 11.21 16.59
C ASN A 467 -19.75 10.98 15.79
N PHE A 468 -20.38 9.81 15.92
CA PHE A 468 -21.68 9.53 15.31
C PHE A 468 -22.81 10.41 15.89
N ALA A 469 -22.88 10.55 17.21
CA ALA A 469 -23.84 11.45 17.86
C ALA A 469 -23.63 12.92 17.47
N SER A 470 -22.40 13.33 17.16
CA SER A 470 -22.08 14.67 16.64
C SER A 470 -22.67 14.89 15.24
N ILE A 471 -22.56 13.90 14.33
CA ILE A 471 -23.18 13.94 13.00
C ILE A 471 -24.71 14.07 13.13
N PHE A 472 -25.33 13.22 13.96
CA PHE A 472 -26.78 13.23 14.23
C PHE A 472 -27.28 14.60 14.74
N LYS A 473 -26.62 15.16 15.77
CA LYS A 473 -26.96 16.48 16.34
C LYS A 473 -26.85 17.62 15.32
N CYS A 474 -25.93 17.51 14.35
CA CYS A 474 -25.80 18.47 13.26
C CYS A 474 -26.86 18.33 12.16
N GLN A 475 -27.33 17.11 11.88
CA GLN A 475 -28.40 16.87 10.91
C GLN A 475 -29.75 17.45 11.40
N MET A 476 -30.17 17.11 12.62
CA MET A 476 -31.40 17.63 13.24
C MET A 476 -31.46 19.17 13.24
N ARG A 477 -30.36 19.84 13.59
CA ARG A 477 -30.26 21.32 13.60
C ARG A 477 -30.44 22.00 12.24
N ASN A 478 -30.22 21.28 11.13
CA ASN A 478 -30.40 21.80 9.78
C ASN A 478 -31.81 21.56 9.25
N GLU A 479 -32.48 20.50 9.70
CA GLU A 479 -33.88 20.22 9.35
C GLU A 479 -34.84 21.20 10.02
N SER A 480 -34.65 21.48 11.33
CA SER A 480 -35.46 22.49 12.03
C SER A 480 -35.38 23.90 11.42
N LYS A 481 -34.31 24.20 10.67
CA LYS A 481 -34.13 25.46 9.92
C LYS A 481 -34.77 25.46 8.54
N ARG A 482 -35.00 24.28 7.94
CA ARG A 482 -35.72 24.14 6.65
C ARG A 482 -37.22 24.18 6.86
N SER A 483 -37.73 23.66 7.98
CA SER A 483 -39.15 23.74 8.35
C SER A 483 -39.64 25.16 8.65
N SER A 484 -38.73 26.12 8.92
CA SER A 484 -39.08 27.50 9.29
C SER A 484 -39.01 28.52 8.14
N SER A 485 -38.80 28.10 6.89
CA SER A 485 -38.59 29.02 5.74
C SER A 485 -39.47 28.69 4.53
N GLY A 486 -40.72 28.27 4.77
CA GLY A 486 -41.62 27.67 3.75
C GLY A 486 -42.70 28.58 3.14
N ILE A 487 -42.63 29.91 3.33
CA ILE A 487 -43.66 30.88 2.92
C ILE A 487 -42.96 32.19 2.49
N SER A 488 -43.23 32.84 1.35
CA SER A 488 -43.99 32.40 0.15
C SER A 488 -43.70 33.29 -1.07
N ASN A 489 -43.90 32.75 -2.28
CA ASN A 489 -44.28 33.42 -3.54
C ASN A 489 -43.56 34.70 -4.04
N SER A 490 -42.82 34.49 -5.14
CA SER A 490 -43.05 35.15 -6.45
C SER A 490 -42.52 36.58 -6.75
N GLN A 491 -42.00 36.70 -7.99
CA GLN A 491 -41.69 37.90 -8.79
C GLN A 491 -40.42 38.74 -8.50
N ASN A 492 -39.55 38.75 -9.53
CA ASN A 492 -38.60 39.81 -9.89
C ASN A 492 -39.35 40.96 -10.63
N PRO A 493 -38.79 42.18 -10.87
CA PRO A 493 -37.35 42.46 -11.00
C PRO A 493 -36.80 43.82 -10.46
N LEU A 494 -35.46 43.96 -10.57
CA LEU A 494 -34.68 45.22 -10.75
C LEU A 494 -34.88 46.41 -9.76
N LYS A 495 -33.90 46.59 -8.85
CA LYS A 495 -32.93 47.73 -8.82
C LYS A 495 -32.21 47.83 -7.46
N GLY A 496 -31.08 48.55 -7.44
CA GLY A 496 -30.76 49.43 -6.31
C GLY A 496 -29.68 48.96 -5.32
N THR A 497 -28.43 49.36 -5.62
CA THR A 497 -27.46 49.91 -4.66
C THR A 497 -26.92 49.03 -3.51
N THR A 498 -25.59 48.92 -3.48
CA THR A 498 -24.80 48.30 -2.42
C THR A 498 -24.86 49.07 -1.09
N GLY A 499 -25.14 48.38 0.01
CA GLY A 499 -24.97 48.89 1.38
C GLY A 499 -24.07 47.96 2.20
N THR A 500 -22.89 48.44 2.60
CA THR A 500 -22.00 47.73 3.53
C THR A 500 -22.39 48.02 4.98
N CYS A 501 -22.45 46.99 5.82
CA CYS A 501 -22.26 47.16 7.26
C CYS A 501 -21.49 45.96 7.84
N PHE A 502 -20.74 46.21 8.92
CA PHE A 502 -19.84 45.25 9.57
C PHE A 502 -20.26 45.04 11.03
N SER A 503 -19.87 43.89 11.59
CA SER A 503 -19.48 43.67 12.99
C SER A 503 -20.43 44.00 14.16
N HIS A 504 -20.72 42.93 14.92
CA HIS A 504 -20.55 42.80 16.39
C HIS A 504 -21.28 43.73 17.38
N SER A 505 -21.97 43.08 18.32
CA SER A 505 -21.80 43.26 19.78
C SER A 505 -22.59 42.19 20.55
N ASP A 506 -22.32 41.88 21.82
CA ASP A 506 -21.03 41.69 22.51
C ASP A 506 -21.31 40.94 23.83
N GLN A 507 -20.33 40.23 24.42
CA GLN A 507 -20.21 40.10 25.89
C GLN A 507 -18.88 39.46 26.33
N LYS A 508 -18.29 40.03 27.38
CA LYS A 508 -16.95 39.73 27.90
C LYS A 508 -16.99 39.20 29.33
N ILE A 509 -15.99 38.39 29.67
CA ILE A 509 -15.32 38.40 30.99
C ILE A 509 -13.82 38.37 30.66
N LYS A 510 -13.12 39.51 30.53
CA LYS A 510 -12.71 40.52 31.52
C LYS A 510 -11.49 40.10 32.37
N LEU A 511 -10.32 40.62 31.98
CA LEU A 511 -9.28 41.14 32.87
C LEU A 511 -8.53 42.29 32.14
N GLU A 512 -7.84 43.17 32.88
CA GLU A 512 -7.23 44.44 32.40
C GLU A 512 -5.68 44.29 32.29
N GLY A 513 -4.88 45.08 31.55
CA GLY A 513 -5.09 46.22 30.62
C GLY A 513 -3.93 46.26 29.58
N TRP A 514 -3.26 47.36 29.16
CA TRP A 514 -3.43 48.82 29.33
C TRP A 514 -2.47 49.58 28.35
N TYR A 515 -2.97 50.49 27.50
CA TYR A 515 -2.27 51.45 26.57
C TYR A 515 -1.40 50.83 25.42
N ASP A 516 -1.38 51.27 24.14
CA ASP A 516 -1.39 52.62 23.45
C ASP A 516 0.04 53.19 23.27
N SER A 517 0.50 53.92 22.24
CA SER A 517 -0.06 54.63 21.04
C SER A 517 1.06 54.69 19.94
N GLU A 518 0.97 55.11 18.66
CA GLU A 518 -0.04 55.39 17.60
C GLU A 518 0.77 55.57 16.26
N ARG A 519 0.12 55.96 15.12
CA ARG A 519 0.69 56.62 13.90
C ARG A 519 1.42 55.80 12.81
N ASN A 520 1.37 56.22 11.53
CA ASN A 520 0.29 56.80 10.69
C ASN A 520 0.70 56.89 9.19
N LYS A 521 -0.27 57.17 8.29
CA LYS A 521 -0.16 57.66 6.87
C LYS A 521 0.38 56.64 5.84
N LYS A 522 -0.30 56.32 4.71
CA LYS A 522 -0.92 57.11 3.58
C LYS A 522 0.14 57.56 2.53
N CYS A 523 -0.08 57.53 1.20
CA CYS A 523 -1.27 57.19 0.38
C CYS A 523 -0.97 57.07 -1.15
N LYS A 524 -1.85 56.36 -1.91
CA LYS A 524 -2.13 56.48 -3.39
C LYS A 524 -0.99 56.12 -4.40
N GLY A 525 -1.26 55.68 -5.65
CA GLY A 525 -2.48 55.06 -6.23
C GLY A 525 -2.76 55.32 -7.74
N PHE A 526 -2.80 54.25 -8.56
CA PHE A 526 -3.46 54.10 -9.90
C PHE A 526 -2.98 54.99 -11.10
N PRO A 527 -3.41 54.76 -12.38
CA PRO A 527 -4.26 53.69 -12.98
C PRO A 527 -3.72 52.96 -14.25
N PHE A 528 -4.53 51.99 -14.71
CA PHE A 528 -4.65 51.29 -16.02
C PHE A 528 -4.13 51.92 -17.33
N ASN A 529 -3.74 51.07 -18.31
CA ASN A 529 -4.51 50.87 -19.57
C ASN A 529 -4.09 49.62 -20.39
N ALA A 530 -4.86 49.28 -21.44
CA ALA A 530 -4.64 48.13 -22.34
C ALA A 530 -4.97 48.42 -23.82
N ALA A 531 -4.32 47.73 -24.77
CA ALA A 531 -4.59 47.77 -26.22
C ALA A 531 -3.99 46.54 -26.96
N ALA A 532 -4.35 46.29 -28.24
CA ALA A 532 -3.91 45.13 -29.04
C ALA A 532 -3.84 45.42 -30.56
N LYS A 533 -3.04 44.61 -31.31
CA LYS A 533 -3.02 44.34 -32.79
C LYS A 533 -1.85 43.36 -33.10
N GLU A 534 -1.96 42.31 -33.94
CA GLU A 534 -1.91 42.24 -35.43
C GLU A 534 -0.57 42.70 -36.07
N LYS A 535 0.05 42.07 -37.10
CA LYS A 535 -0.14 40.81 -37.89
C LYS A 535 1.07 40.61 -38.87
N ILE A 536 1.16 39.49 -39.63
CA ILE A 536 1.92 39.31 -40.92
C ILE A 536 3.49 39.27 -40.78
N SER A 537 4.35 38.51 -41.51
CA SER A 537 4.25 37.40 -42.51
C SER A 537 5.56 36.53 -42.57
N THR A 538 5.58 35.48 -43.40
CA THR A 538 6.65 34.47 -43.69
C THR A 538 7.41 34.83 -45.01
N PRO A 539 8.25 33.99 -45.74
CA PRO A 539 8.65 32.57 -45.59
C PRO A 539 10.12 32.15 -46.00
N HIS A 540 10.36 30.82 -46.08
CA HIS A 540 11.49 30.06 -46.73
C HIS A 540 12.87 30.01 -46.01
N GLY A 541 13.70 28.94 -46.09
CA GLY A 541 13.46 27.54 -46.55
C GLY A 541 14.69 26.86 -47.20
N GLY A 542 15.09 25.62 -46.79
CA GLY A 542 16.13 24.82 -47.51
C GLY A 542 16.75 23.62 -46.75
N HIS A 543 17.09 22.54 -47.48
CA HIS A 543 17.72 21.26 -47.02
C HIS A 543 19.27 21.36 -46.89
N GLY A 544 20.05 20.39 -46.37
CA GLY A 544 19.79 19.07 -45.72
C GLY A 544 20.97 18.06 -45.91
N TYR A 545 20.91 16.89 -45.25
CA TYR A 545 21.88 15.74 -45.29
C TYR A 545 23.30 15.99 -44.70
N ALA A 546 24.14 14.99 -44.38
CA ALA A 546 23.98 13.66 -43.75
C ALA A 546 25.39 13.03 -43.43
N HIS A 547 25.43 11.91 -42.69
CA HIS A 547 26.61 11.01 -42.45
C HIS A 547 27.79 11.57 -41.62
N SER A 548 28.71 10.75 -41.05
CA SER A 548 28.58 9.47 -40.28
C SER A 548 29.95 9.08 -39.66
N GLU A 549 29.95 8.24 -38.61
CA GLU A 549 31.11 7.44 -38.11
C GLU A 549 32.31 8.23 -37.51
N THR A 550 33.25 7.70 -36.69
CA THR A 550 33.33 6.54 -35.75
C THR A 550 34.56 6.71 -34.84
N HIS A 551 34.59 6.05 -33.66
CA HIS A 551 35.82 5.72 -32.86
C HIS A 551 36.64 6.92 -32.31
N SER A 552 37.55 6.81 -31.33
CA SER A 552 37.68 5.91 -30.16
C SER A 552 38.80 6.41 -29.23
N ASP A 553 38.66 6.25 -27.91
CA ASP A 553 39.77 6.07 -26.95
C ASP A 553 40.81 7.25 -26.81
N VAL A 554 41.74 7.37 -25.84
CA VAL A 554 41.88 6.87 -24.45
C VAL A 554 42.88 7.78 -23.67
N LEU A 555 42.56 8.10 -22.39
CA LEU A 555 43.44 8.54 -21.26
C LEU A 555 44.41 9.76 -21.36
N ASN A 556 44.53 10.44 -20.20
CA ASN A 556 45.72 11.14 -19.64
C ASN A 556 46.28 12.41 -20.33
N TRP A 557 46.92 13.38 -19.63
CA TRP A 557 46.86 13.87 -18.22
C TRP A 557 47.54 15.26 -18.17
N ASP A 558 47.65 15.86 -16.96
CA ASP A 558 48.53 17.00 -16.60
C ASP A 558 48.18 18.40 -17.21
N GLU A 559 47.82 19.40 -16.39
CA GLU A 559 48.69 20.48 -15.85
C GLU A 559 49.38 21.35 -16.94
N ASN A 560 49.06 22.65 -17.09
CA ASN A 560 49.45 23.67 -16.11
C ASN A 560 48.66 25.02 -16.20
N SER A 561 49.14 26.04 -15.47
CA SER A 561 48.46 27.32 -15.19
C SER A 561 48.67 28.45 -16.22
N SER A 562 47.70 29.38 -16.25
CA SER A 562 47.79 30.83 -16.54
C SER A 562 48.34 31.34 -17.89
N ASN A 563 47.48 32.05 -18.65
CA ASN A 563 47.61 33.52 -18.80
C ASN A 563 46.32 34.20 -19.34
N LEU A 564 46.34 35.53 -19.51
CA LEU A 564 45.18 36.41 -19.71
C LEU A 564 44.74 36.64 -21.19
N THR A 565 43.64 37.39 -21.33
CA THR A 565 43.17 38.22 -22.47
C THR A 565 42.54 37.55 -23.71
N SER A 566 41.23 37.79 -23.88
CA SER A 566 40.49 38.10 -25.14
C SER A 566 41.01 37.56 -26.48
N SER A 567 40.21 36.82 -27.27
CA SER A 567 39.01 37.38 -27.93
C SER A 567 38.23 36.36 -28.81
N SER A 568 36.92 36.63 -28.98
CA SER A 568 36.09 36.41 -30.19
C SER A 568 35.97 35.03 -30.89
N ASN A 569 34.92 34.28 -30.52
CA ASN A 569 34.00 33.48 -31.38
C ASN A 569 34.55 32.31 -32.25
N PRO A 570 33.66 31.49 -32.88
CA PRO A 570 32.27 31.13 -32.54
C PRO A 570 32.22 29.76 -31.82
N GLY A 571 31.12 29.21 -31.33
CA GLY A 571 29.68 29.52 -31.44
C GLY A 571 28.93 28.19 -31.53
N LEU A 572 28.32 27.75 -30.44
CA LEU A 572 27.56 26.50 -30.34
C LEU A 572 26.21 26.82 -29.69
N GLU A 573 25.11 26.50 -30.36
CA GLU A 573 23.82 27.15 -30.12
C GLU A 573 23.22 26.88 -28.73
N VAL A 574 23.08 27.94 -27.94
CA VAL A 574 22.19 27.95 -26.78
C VAL A 574 20.76 27.94 -27.29
N LYS A 575 20.00 26.86 -27.01
CA LYS A 575 18.54 26.88 -27.18
C LYS A 575 17.92 27.72 -26.08
N GLU A 576 17.81 29.03 -26.33
CA GLU A 576 17.04 29.94 -25.50
C GLU A 576 15.60 29.43 -25.33
N LYS A 577 15.24 29.12 -24.08
CA LYS A 577 13.84 29.02 -23.66
C LYS A 577 13.55 30.24 -22.80
N ASN A 578 12.51 30.98 -23.19
CA ASN A 578 12.07 32.20 -22.50
C ASN A 578 11.89 31.98 -20.99
N CYS A 579 12.33 32.96 -20.20
CA CYS A 579 12.22 32.94 -18.74
C CYS A 579 10.76 33.23 -18.31
N ALA A 580 9.89 32.22 -18.44
CA ALA A 580 8.47 32.35 -18.11
C ALA A 580 7.75 31.01 -17.79
N GLU A 581 8.36 30.08 -17.03
CA GLU A 581 7.61 29.12 -16.19
C GLU A 581 8.52 28.36 -15.23
N VAL A 582 8.56 28.77 -13.95
CA VAL A 582 9.16 27.96 -12.88
C VAL A 582 8.19 26.83 -12.56
N SER A 583 8.52 25.62 -13.05
CA SER A 583 7.80 24.39 -12.71
C SER A 583 7.80 24.16 -11.20
N LYS A 584 6.69 24.47 -10.55
CA LYS A 584 6.51 24.32 -9.09
C LYS A 584 6.61 22.84 -8.73
N ARG A 585 7.79 22.39 -8.29
CA ARG A 585 8.04 21.04 -7.78
C ARG A 585 7.06 20.74 -6.65
N THR A 586 6.04 19.91 -6.92
CA THR A 586 4.94 19.65 -5.98
C THR A 586 5.38 18.74 -4.84
N TRP A 587 5.91 19.32 -3.76
CA TRP A 587 6.41 18.56 -2.62
C TRP A 587 5.28 17.88 -1.83
N ASN A 588 5.29 16.55 -1.79
CA ASN A 588 4.42 15.74 -0.93
C ASN A 588 4.60 16.12 0.56
N ALA A 589 3.55 16.01 1.39
CA ALA A 589 3.60 16.42 2.81
C ALA A 589 4.82 15.87 3.60
N TRP A 590 5.16 14.59 3.43
CA TRP A 590 6.37 14.00 4.03
C TRP A 590 7.67 14.75 3.64
N ALA A 591 7.77 15.16 2.38
CA ALA A 591 8.91 15.90 1.87
C ALA A 591 8.90 17.38 2.31
N GLN A 592 7.85 17.89 2.95
CA GLN A 592 7.80 19.24 3.54
C GLN A 592 8.19 19.28 5.02
N ALA A 593 8.51 18.14 5.66
CA ALA A 593 8.77 18.08 7.10
C ALA A 593 9.90 19.02 7.56
N LEU A 594 11.03 19.08 6.84
CA LEU A 594 12.14 19.99 7.18
C LEU A 594 11.79 21.46 6.89
N HIS A 595 10.97 21.74 5.87
CA HIS A 595 10.47 23.08 5.56
C HIS A 595 9.59 23.65 6.68
N VAL A 596 8.69 22.84 7.26
CA VAL A 596 7.87 23.27 8.41
C VAL A 596 8.76 23.63 9.61
N ILE A 597 9.77 22.80 9.92
CA ILE A 597 10.72 23.03 11.01
C ILE A 597 11.58 24.28 10.76
N ALA A 598 12.09 24.47 9.55
CA ALA A 598 12.92 25.63 9.20
C ALA A 598 12.16 26.97 9.30
N LEU A 599 10.88 26.99 8.91
CA LEU A 599 10.05 28.20 9.00
C LEU A 599 9.46 28.43 10.40
N ASN A 600 9.25 27.38 11.20
CA ASN A 600 8.61 27.46 12.52
C ASN A 600 9.45 26.81 13.66
N PRO A 601 10.76 27.08 13.80
CA PRO A 601 11.61 26.36 14.76
C PRO A 601 11.18 26.57 16.22
N GLU A 602 10.57 27.71 16.53
CA GLU A 602 9.92 27.99 17.82
C GLU A 602 8.87 26.95 18.25
N LYS A 603 8.28 26.22 17.30
CA LYS A 603 7.29 25.14 17.54
C LYS A 603 7.92 23.74 17.63
N HIS A 604 9.24 23.64 17.47
CA HIS A 604 9.99 22.38 17.34
C HIS A 604 11.29 22.37 18.19
N LYS A 605 11.22 22.99 19.38
CA LYS A 605 12.35 23.10 20.33
C LYS A 605 12.83 21.77 20.90
N ASP A 606 12.06 20.70 20.69
CA ASP A 606 12.39 19.31 20.99
C ASP A 606 13.35 18.66 19.97
N VAL A 607 13.47 19.24 18.76
CA VAL A 607 14.30 18.70 17.66
C VAL A 607 15.42 19.66 17.21
N VAL A 608 15.24 20.98 17.38
CA VAL A 608 16.21 22.01 16.98
C VAL A 608 17.34 22.12 18.01
N MET A 609 18.58 21.95 17.56
CA MET A 609 19.81 21.97 18.37
C MET A 609 20.47 23.36 18.41
N GLU A 610 20.36 24.12 17.32
CA GLU A 610 20.81 25.51 17.20
C GLU A 610 19.89 26.25 16.25
N MET A 611 19.60 27.52 16.56
CA MET A 611 18.72 28.39 15.78
C MET A 611 19.41 29.73 15.55
N SER A 612 19.39 30.19 14.30
CA SER A 612 19.79 31.51 13.84
C SER A 612 18.68 32.06 12.94
N ASP A 613 18.70 33.35 12.60
CA ASP A 613 17.71 33.95 11.70
C ASP A 613 17.80 33.38 10.27
N ASP A 614 19.00 32.96 9.85
CA ASP A 614 19.27 32.37 8.54
C ASP A 614 19.04 30.85 8.45
N PHE A 615 19.32 30.12 9.54
CA PHE A 615 19.41 28.66 9.52
C PHE A 615 18.99 28.02 10.84
N VAL A 616 18.63 26.74 10.80
CA VAL A 616 18.45 25.88 11.99
C VAL A 616 19.25 24.60 11.85
N VAL A 617 19.70 24.05 12.96
CA VAL A 617 20.49 22.81 13.01
C VAL A 617 19.71 21.73 13.75
N LEU A 618 19.66 20.52 13.21
CA LEU A 618 19.02 19.36 13.84
C LEU A 618 19.70 18.03 13.47
N ASN A 619 19.51 16.99 14.30
CA ASN A 619 19.94 15.64 13.96
C ASN A 619 19.08 15.06 12.82
N ASP A 620 19.69 14.38 11.84
CA ASP A 620 18.91 13.55 10.90
C ASP A 620 18.23 12.42 11.70
N LEU A 621 16.90 12.39 11.72
CA LEU A 621 16.08 11.38 12.42
C LEU A 621 16.38 9.93 11.99
N TYR A 622 17.01 9.75 10.83
CA TYR A 622 17.42 8.46 10.29
C TYR A 622 18.92 8.51 9.90
N PRO A 623 19.84 8.79 10.84
CA PRO A 623 21.21 9.24 10.54
C PRO A 623 21.97 8.18 9.73
N LYS A 624 22.76 8.56 8.72
CA LYS A 624 23.38 7.56 7.79
C LYS A 624 24.77 7.09 8.22
N ALA A 625 25.31 7.71 9.27
CA ALA A 625 26.57 7.43 9.95
C ALA A 625 26.41 7.71 11.46
N THR A 626 27.47 7.51 12.24
CA THR A 626 27.48 7.68 13.71
C THR A 626 27.07 9.10 14.13
N LYS A 627 27.53 10.12 13.39
CA LYS A 627 27.10 11.51 13.54
C LYS A 627 26.56 12.02 12.20
N HIS A 628 25.29 12.42 12.17
CA HIS A 628 24.66 13.00 10.98
C HIS A 628 23.68 14.11 11.36
N VAL A 629 24.06 15.35 11.05
CA VAL A 629 23.32 16.57 11.34
C VAL A 629 22.94 17.28 10.03
N LEU A 630 21.81 17.97 10.05
CA LEU A 630 21.31 18.80 8.96
C LEU A 630 21.33 20.28 9.40
N VAL A 631 21.93 21.15 8.60
CA VAL A 631 21.77 22.60 8.70
C VAL A 631 20.77 23.03 7.62
N LEU A 632 19.57 23.47 8.02
CA LEU A 632 18.49 23.88 7.11
C LEU A 632 18.53 25.39 6.88
N SER A 633 18.35 25.84 5.65
CA SER A 633 18.05 27.26 5.38
C SER A 633 16.65 27.61 5.87
N ARG A 634 16.47 28.79 6.49
CA ARG A 634 15.17 29.38 6.83
C ARG A 634 14.59 30.26 5.71
N LEU A 635 15.36 30.55 4.66
CA LEU A 635 14.93 31.44 3.57
C LEU A 635 13.77 30.84 2.76
N HIS A 636 12.71 31.62 2.55
CA HIS A 636 11.56 31.20 1.76
C HIS A 636 11.92 30.97 0.28
N GLY A 637 11.50 29.83 -0.27
CA GLY A 637 11.67 29.50 -1.69
C GLY A 637 12.98 28.79 -2.04
N LEU A 638 13.95 28.74 -1.12
CA LEU A 638 15.23 28.06 -1.32
C LEU A 638 15.11 26.56 -1.05
N ASP A 639 14.35 25.86 -1.90
CA ASP A 639 13.90 24.48 -1.67
C ASP A 639 15.02 23.43 -1.81
N CYS A 640 15.95 23.64 -2.74
CA CYS A 640 17.05 22.72 -3.07
C CYS A 640 18.22 23.43 -3.78
N LEU A 641 19.29 22.69 -4.12
CA LEU A 641 20.54 23.29 -4.61
C LEU A 641 20.42 23.99 -5.98
N VAL A 642 19.43 23.62 -6.82
CA VAL A 642 19.19 24.32 -8.10
C VAL A 642 18.70 25.76 -7.92
N ASP A 643 18.05 26.05 -6.79
CA ASP A 643 17.45 27.36 -6.50
C ASP A 643 18.51 28.38 -5.99
N VAL A 644 19.76 27.94 -5.83
CA VAL A 644 20.84 28.71 -5.19
C VAL A 644 21.60 29.55 -6.20
N HIS A 645 21.12 30.78 -6.41
CA HIS A 645 21.81 31.82 -7.17
C HIS A 645 22.88 32.57 -6.36
N LYS A 646 23.74 33.34 -7.03
CA LYS A 646 24.87 34.11 -6.47
C LYS A 646 24.53 34.96 -5.22
N GLU A 647 23.33 35.53 -5.16
CA GLU A 647 22.81 36.30 -4.02
C GLU A 647 22.76 35.50 -2.69
N HIS A 648 22.65 34.17 -2.78
CA HIS A 648 22.58 33.26 -1.63
C HIS A 648 23.95 32.85 -1.07
N LEU A 649 25.07 33.28 -1.70
CA LEU A 649 26.43 32.96 -1.23
C LEU A 649 26.69 33.32 0.25
N PRO A 650 26.23 34.46 0.80
CA PRO A 650 26.42 34.78 2.21
C PRO A 650 25.73 33.78 3.14
N LEU A 651 24.51 33.34 2.78
CA LEU A 651 23.76 32.31 3.50
C LEU A 651 24.48 30.96 3.45
N LEU A 652 24.93 30.52 2.27
CA LEU A 652 25.69 29.26 2.14
C LEU A 652 27.00 29.30 2.93
N LYS A 653 27.72 30.42 2.93
CA LYS A 653 28.94 30.60 3.72
C LYS A 653 28.64 30.54 5.24
N ARG A 654 27.49 31.08 5.70
CA ARG A 654 27.03 30.94 7.09
C ARG A 654 26.61 29.51 7.44
N MET A 655 25.80 28.84 6.61
CA MET A 655 25.42 27.43 6.80
C MET A 655 26.63 26.50 6.84
N HIS A 656 27.61 26.71 5.96
CA HIS A 656 28.87 25.97 5.96
C HIS A 656 29.66 26.19 7.27
N SER A 657 29.75 27.44 7.73
CA SER A 657 30.43 27.78 8.99
C SER A 657 29.77 27.14 10.21
N ALA A 658 28.43 27.10 10.25
CA ALA A 658 27.68 26.36 11.25
C ALA A 658 27.95 24.84 11.17
N GLY A 659 28.01 24.27 9.96
CA GLY A 659 28.38 22.88 9.77
C GLY A 659 29.80 22.56 10.27
N LEU A 660 30.77 23.46 10.04
CA LEU A 660 32.15 23.32 10.53
C LEU A 660 32.22 23.41 12.06
N LYS A 661 31.42 24.28 12.69
CA LYS A 661 31.26 24.37 14.15
C LYS A 661 30.79 23.04 14.72
N TRP A 662 29.71 22.47 14.18
CA TRP A 662 29.16 21.18 14.64
C TRP A 662 30.09 19.99 14.38
N ALA A 663 30.76 19.93 13.22
CA ALA A 663 31.79 18.93 12.96
C ALA A 663 32.93 19.02 13.98
N LYS A 664 33.42 20.22 14.30
CA LYS A 664 34.45 20.43 15.34
C LYS A 664 33.98 20.03 16.73
N MET A 665 32.73 20.33 17.11
CA MET A 665 32.17 19.89 18.39
C MET A 665 32.15 18.36 18.51
N PHE A 666 31.69 17.64 17.47
CA PHE A 666 31.73 16.18 17.48
C PHE A 666 33.15 15.60 17.44
N LEU A 667 34.14 16.30 16.88
CA LEU A 667 35.55 15.91 16.94
C LEU A 667 36.20 16.13 18.31
N CYS A 668 35.60 16.96 19.17
CA CYS A 668 35.96 17.06 20.59
C CYS A 668 35.34 15.91 21.43
N GLU A 669 34.22 15.34 20.99
CA GLU A 669 33.62 14.13 21.59
C GLU A 669 34.33 12.85 21.13
N ASP A 670 34.59 12.71 19.84
CA ASP A 670 35.28 11.58 19.22
C ASP A 670 36.21 12.07 18.09
N SER A 671 37.50 12.14 18.41
CA SER A 671 38.56 12.59 17.51
C SER A 671 38.95 11.58 16.43
N SER A 672 38.41 10.35 16.48
CA SER A 672 38.63 9.32 15.45
C SER A 672 37.73 9.50 14.21
N LEU A 673 36.67 10.31 14.34
CA LEU A 673 35.75 10.60 13.24
C LEU A 673 36.41 11.51 12.18
N ILE A 674 35.86 11.43 10.97
CA ILE A 674 36.16 12.34 9.86
C ILE A 674 34.83 12.74 9.26
N PHE A 675 34.59 14.01 8.99
CA PHE A 675 33.34 14.55 8.47
C PHE A 675 33.46 15.06 7.03
N ARG A 676 32.37 14.97 6.27
CA ARG A 676 32.14 15.76 5.05
C ARG A 676 30.92 16.65 5.24
N LEU A 677 30.95 17.80 4.56
CA LEU A 677 29.89 18.79 4.52
C LEU A 677 29.40 18.92 3.07
N GLY A 678 28.13 18.66 2.79
CA GLY A 678 27.62 18.77 1.41
C GLY A 678 26.12 18.56 1.23
N TYR A 679 25.69 18.71 -0.02
CA TYR A 679 24.29 18.67 -0.44
C TYR A 679 24.04 17.49 -1.37
N HIS A 680 22.81 16.97 -1.42
CA HIS A 680 22.40 16.07 -2.49
C HIS A 680 22.05 16.86 -3.76
N SER A 681 22.53 16.44 -4.92
CA SER A 681 22.20 17.05 -6.23
C SER A 681 20.68 17.15 -6.43
N VAL A 682 19.95 16.04 -6.18
CA VAL A 682 18.49 16.01 -6.15
C VAL A 682 18.04 15.58 -4.75
N PRO A 683 17.63 16.50 -3.86
CA PRO A 683 17.31 16.14 -2.48
C PRO A 683 15.99 15.39 -2.36
N SER A 684 15.88 14.59 -1.30
CA SER A 684 14.68 13.80 -0.99
C SER A 684 13.58 14.58 -0.26
N MET A 685 13.89 15.77 0.26
CA MET A 685 13.00 16.62 1.05
C MET A 685 13.32 18.11 0.83
N ARG A 686 12.29 18.94 0.99
CA ARG A 686 12.31 20.40 1.15
C ARG A 686 12.52 20.73 2.65
N GLN A 687 13.29 21.72 3.07
CA GLN A 687 13.96 22.81 2.34
C GLN A 687 15.47 22.52 2.11
N LEU A 688 16.23 23.44 1.51
CA LEU A 688 17.68 23.29 1.31
C LEU A 688 18.37 22.94 2.63
N HIS A 689 19.09 21.82 2.63
CA HIS A 689 19.74 21.27 3.81
C HIS A 689 21.17 20.81 3.51
N LEU A 690 22.11 21.35 4.27
CA LEU A 690 23.51 20.92 4.30
C LEU A 690 23.64 19.71 5.21
N HIS A 691 24.11 18.58 4.69
CA HIS A 691 24.50 17.41 5.48
C HIS A 691 25.87 17.63 6.12
N VAL A 692 25.98 17.41 7.42
CA VAL A 692 27.23 17.29 8.18
C VAL A 692 27.32 15.83 8.63
N ILE A 693 28.15 15.02 7.96
CA ILE A 693 28.11 13.56 8.07
C ILE A 693 29.49 12.93 8.28
N SER A 694 29.61 12.07 9.30
CA SER A 694 30.81 11.31 9.59
C SER A 694 31.03 10.16 8.58
N GLN A 695 32.29 9.84 8.27
CA GLN A 695 32.71 8.92 7.19
C GLN A 695 32.92 7.47 7.66
N ASP A 696 32.52 7.13 8.88
CA ASP A 696 32.35 5.75 9.35
C ASP A 696 31.20 5.03 8.63
N PHE A 697 30.10 5.76 8.38
CA PHE A 697 28.84 5.24 7.86
C PHE A 697 28.25 4.05 8.64
N ASP A 698 28.54 3.92 9.94
CA ASP A 698 27.82 2.97 10.79
C ASP A 698 26.53 3.60 11.32
N SER A 699 25.42 2.87 11.14
CA SER A 699 24.08 3.25 11.58
C SER A 699 23.06 2.24 11.07
N ALA A 700 22.11 1.84 11.91
CA ALA A 700 20.97 1.02 11.51
C ALA A 700 20.14 1.58 10.33
N HIS A 701 20.25 2.87 10.01
CA HIS A 701 19.48 3.55 8.95
C HIS A 701 20.14 3.54 7.55
N LEU A 702 21.43 3.22 7.47
CA LEU A 702 22.06 2.85 6.19
C LEU A 702 21.60 1.44 5.79
N LYS A 703 20.49 1.38 5.04
CA LYS A 703 19.71 0.15 4.75
C LYS A 703 19.75 -0.33 3.30
N ASN A 704 20.02 0.54 2.32
CA ASN A 704 19.90 0.21 0.89
C ASN A 704 20.97 0.93 0.03
N LYS A 705 21.04 0.58 -1.26
CA LYS A 705 22.01 1.13 -2.22
C LYS A 705 21.86 2.64 -2.44
N LYS A 706 20.64 3.16 -2.59
CA LYS A 706 20.38 4.60 -2.77
C LYS A 706 20.95 5.41 -1.58
N HIS A 707 20.83 4.92 -0.35
CA HIS A 707 21.41 5.55 0.85
C HIS A 707 22.95 5.53 0.88
N TRP A 708 23.61 4.57 0.22
CA TRP A 708 25.08 4.56 0.14
C TRP A 708 25.55 5.53 -0.95
N ASN A 709 25.03 5.33 -2.16
CA ASN A 709 25.49 6.03 -3.35
C ASN A 709 25.19 7.54 -3.28
N SER A 710 24.14 7.96 -2.58
CA SER A 710 23.81 9.39 -2.47
C SER A 710 24.87 10.22 -1.75
N PHE A 711 25.69 9.61 -0.87
CA PHE A 711 26.81 10.27 -0.16
C PHE A 711 28.19 9.94 -0.76
N ASN A 712 28.30 8.83 -1.50
CA ASN A 712 29.58 8.23 -1.93
C ASN A 712 29.80 8.24 -3.46
N THR A 713 29.00 9.01 -4.19
CA THR A 713 29.14 9.30 -5.63
C THR A 713 29.04 10.81 -5.87
N LEU A 714 29.18 11.28 -7.12
CA LEU A 714 28.99 12.68 -7.52
C LEU A 714 27.58 13.25 -7.24
N PHE A 715 26.64 12.42 -6.81
CA PHE A 715 25.34 12.83 -6.30
C PHE A 715 25.43 13.59 -4.97
N PHE A 716 26.56 13.49 -4.25
CA PHE A 716 26.92 14.36 -3.13
C PHE A 716 27.82 15.50 -3.63
N ARG A 717 27.34 16.74 -3.50
CA ARG A 717 28.07 17.96 -3.84
C ARG A 717 28.68 18.53 -2.56
N ASP A 718 29.99 18.41 -2.39
CA ASP A 718 30.67 18.97 -1.21
C ASP A 718 30.50 20.50 -1.15
N SER A 719 30.20 21.02 0.03
CA SER A 719 29.69 22.37 0.23
C SER A 719 30.72 23.46 -0.10
N ALA A 720 32.01 23.18 0.05
CA ALA A 720 33.06 24.14 -0.31
C ALA A 720 33.16 24.29 -1.83
N ASP A 721 33.02 23.20 -2.59
CA ASP A 721 33.09 23.23 -4.05
C ASP A 721 31.80 23.82 -4.65
N ALA A 722 30.63 23.53 -4.08
CA ALA A 722 29.38 24.22 -4.44
C ALA A 722 29.46 25.74 -4.23
N ILE A 723 30.10 26.21 -3.14
CA ILE A 723 30.31 27.65 -2.89
C ILE A 723 31.25 28.26 -3.94
N LYS A 724 32.41 27.63 -4.23
CA LYS A 724 33.33 28.09 -5.29
C LYS A 724 32.65 28.14 -6.66
N GLU A 725 31.80 27.15 -6.96
CA GLU A 725 31.07 27.01 -8.21
C GLU A 725 30.06 28.15 -8.39
N ILE A 726 29.20 28.42 -7.39
CA ILE A 726 28.23 29.52 -7.42
C ILE A 726 28.95 30.90 -7.44
N GLU A 727 30.09 31.03 -6.77
CA GLU A 727 30.89 32.26 -6.75
C GLU A 727 31.46 32.61 -8.15
N LYS A 728 31.90 31.59 -8.89
CA LYS A 728 32.45 31.71 -10.25
C LYS A 728 31.39 31.75 -11.36
N HIS A 729 30.36 30.89 -11.27
CA HIS A 729 29.39 30.64 -12.36
C HIS A 729 27.97 31.15 -12.06
N GLY A 730 27.69 31.64 -10.85
CA GLY A 730 26.41 32.23 -10.45
C GLY A 730 25.32 31.22 -10.04
N VAL A 731 25.51 29.94 -10.34
CA VAL A 731 24.65 28.78 -10.02
C VAL A 731 25.52 27.54 -9.72
N ALA A 732 24.95 26.53 -9.08
CA ALA A 732 25.59 25.24 -8.86
C ALA A 732 25.26 24.23 -9.98
N THR A 733 26.22 23.39 -10.38
CA THR A 733 25.94 22.26 -11.27
C THR A 733 25.20 21.19 -10.49
N VAL A 734 23.99 20.87 -10.94
CA VAL A 734 23.18 19.77 -10.39
C VAL A 734 23.15 18.61 -11.37
N ILE A 735 23.57 17.45 -10.88
CA ILE A 735 23.59 16.20 -11.65
C ILE A 735 22.28 15.46 -11.36
N GLU A 736 21.34 15.52 -12.31
CA GLU A 736 20.03 14.82 -12.21
C GLU A 736 20.11 13.32 -12.58
N ASP A 737 21.31 12.78 -12.83
CA ASP A 737 21.50 11.37 -13.17
C ASP A 737 21.23 10.41 -11.99
N GLU A 738 20.03 9.82 -12.00
CA GLU A 738 19.65 8.72 -11.11
C GLU A 738 20.49 7.44 -11.28
N SER A 739 21.28 7.26 -12.36
CA SER A 739 22.14 6.09 -12.55
C SER A 739 23.20 6.00 -11.45
N LEU A 740 23.70 7.14 -10.95
CA LEU A 740 24.60 7.23 -9.80
C LEU A 740 24.06 6.47 -8.58
N LEU A 741 22.75 6.60 -8.31
CA LEU A 741 22.07 5.92 -7.20
C LEU A 741 21.87 4.41 -7.43
N LYS A 742 22.11 3.94 -8.65
CA LYS A 742 21.95 2.56 -9.13
C LYS A 742 23.30 1.86 -9.36
N MET A 743 24.43 2.58 -9.39
CA MET A 743 25.81 2.06 -9.47
C MET A 743 26.12 0.95 -8.44
N GLU A 744 27.14 0.15 -8.69
CA GLU A 744 27.61 -0.88 -7.76
C GLU A 744 28.06 -0.29 -6.40
N LEU A 745 28.01 -1.09 -5.33
CA LEU A 745 28.39 -0.64 -3.99
C LEU A 745 29.91 -0.69 -3.82
N ARG A 746 30.60 0.40 -4.15
CA ARG A 746 32.05 0.53 -3.89
C ARG A 746 32.33 1.08 -2.50
N CYS A 747 33.34 0.51 -1.82
CA CYS A 747 33.92 1.11 -0.63
C CYS A 747 34.38 2.54 -0.91
N HIS A 748 34.10 3.48 -0.01
CA HIS A 748 34.41 4.89 -0.21
C HIS A 748 35.91 5.19 -0.13
N ARG A 749 36.67 4.32 0.54
CA ARG A 749 38.14 4.34 0.68
C ARG A 749 38.81 3.57 -0.47
N CYS A 750 39.00 2.25 -0.33
CA CYS A 750 39.73 1.41 -1.29
C CYS A 750 38.98 1.06 -2.60
N ARG A 751 37.77 1.60 -2.83
CA ARG A 751 36.95 1.38 -4.04
C ARG A 751 36.57 -0.07 -4.38
N SER A 752 36.82 -1.05 -3.50
CA SER A 752 36.40 -2.45 -3.68
C SER A 752 34.88 -2.57 -3.83
N ALA A 753 34.41 -3.43 -4.73
CA ALA A 753 32.98 -3.64 -4.98
C ALA A 753 32.37 -4.69 -4.03
N HIS A 754 31.15 -4.44 -3.55
CA HIS A 754 30.43 -5.32 -2.63
C HIS A 754 29.02 -5.65 -3.17
N PRO A 755 28.51 -6.89 -2.95
CA PRO A 755 27.21 -7.29 -3.50
C PRO A 755 26.01 -6.79 -2.70
N ASN A 756 26.19 -6.31 -1.46
CA ASN A 756 25.12 -5.83 -0.60
C ASN A 756 25.64 -4.96 0.56
N ILE A 757 24.73 -4.19 1.17
CA ILE A 757 25.02 -3.27 2.29
C ILE A 757 25.63 -3.99 3.52
N PRO A 758 25.17 -5.18 3.97
CA PRO A 758 25.80 -5.88 5.08
C PRO A 758 27.29 -6.22 4.86
N ARG A 759 27.66 -6.72 3.67
CA ARG A 759 29.08 -6.97 3.35
C ARG A 759 29.89 -5.68 3.21
N LEU A 760 29.30 -4.62 2.66
CA LEU A 760 29.92 -3.30 2.60
C LEU A 760 30.21 -2.75 4.00
N LYS A 761 29.23 -2.80 4.92
CA LYS A 761 29.39 -2.37 6.32
C LYS A 761 30.48 -3.12 7.07
N SER A 762 30.44 -4.46 6.99
CA SER A 762 31.47 -5.32 7.57
C SER A 762 32.87 -5.01 7.01
N HIS A 763 32.97 -4.55 5.76
CA HIS A 763 34.23 -4.12 5.17
C HIS A 763 34.66 -2.71 5.64
N ILE A 764 33.80 -1.68 5.54
CA ILE A 764 34.19 -0.29 5.84
C ILE A 764 34.61 -0.11 7.31
N ALA A 765 33.97 -0.82 8.25
CA ALA A 765 34.36 -0.84 9.66
C ALA A 765 35.79 -1.36 9.91
N ASN A 766 36.37 -2.06 8.94
CA ASN A 766 37.73 -2.62 8.99
C ASN A 766 38.66 -2.00 7.92
N CYS A 767 38.19 -1.01 7.13
CA CYS A 767 38.89 -0.54 5.95
C CYS A 767 39.93 0.54 6.29
N LYS A 768 41.18 0.11 6.52
CA LYS A 768 42.33 0.98 6.80
C LYS A 768 42.87 1.77 5.60
N ALA A 769 42.29 1.64 4.41
CA ALA A 769 42.69 2.43 3.26
C ALA A 769 42.38 3.92 3.47
N PRO A 770 43.18 4.84 2.90
CA PRO A 770 42.92 6.28 2.99
C PRO A 770 41.62 6.66 2.27
N LEU A 771 41.12 7.85 2.60
CA LEU A 771 40.06 8.49 1.82
C LEU A 771 40.62 8.95 0.45
N PRO A 772 39.77 9.06 -0.59
CA PRO A 772 40.20 9.50 -1.93
C PRO A 772 40.98 10.81 -1.91
N THR A 773 42.10 10.86 -2.64
CA THR A 773 43.04 11.99 -2.66
C THR A 773 42.39 13.34 -2.97
N HIS A 774 41.42 13.41 -3.89
CA HIS A 774 40.70 14.64 -4.19
C HIS A 774 39.93 15.22 -2.99
N LEU A 775 39.43 14.39 -2.06
CA LEU A 775 38.76 14.87 -0.85
C LEU A 775 39.75 15.43 0.17
N LEU A 776 40.97 14.86 0.22
CA LEU A 776 42.07 15.30 1.07
C LEU A 776 42.66 16.62 0.54
N HIS A 777 43.03 16.66 -0.74
CA HIS A 777 43.72 17.80 -1.37
C HIS A 777 42.83 19.05 -1.46
N ASN A 778 41.53 18.88 -1.71
CA ASN A 778 40.58 20.01 -1.81
C ASN A 778 40.11 20.55 -0.44
N GLY A 779 40.57 19.97 0.68
CA GLY A 779 40.15 20.38 2.03
C GLY A 779 38.68 20.06 2.37
N LEU A 780 38.09 19.04 1.74
CA LEU A 780 36.67 18.69 1.87
C LEU A 780 36.37 17.80 3.09
N LEU A 781 37.42 17.39 3.80
CA LEU A 781 37.37 16.53 4.98
C LEU A 781 37.71 17.32 6.23
N VAL A 782 36.87 17.21 7.26
CA VAL A 782 37.11 17.77 8.58
C VAL A 782 37.45 16.63 9.54
N SER A 783 38.66 16.60 10.05
CA SER A 783 39.12 15.66 11.07
C SER A 783 39.69 16.42 12.27
N ALA A 784 39.93 15.72 13.38
CA ALA A 784 40.76 16.27 14.44
C ALA A 784 42.14 16.63 13.86
N ALA A 785 42.67 17.81 14.21
CA ALA A 785 43.98 18.21 13.74
C ALA A 785 45.02 17.27 14.35
N SER A 786 45.85 16.65 13.50
CA SER A 786 47.05 15.97 13.96
C SER A 786 47.90 16.97 14.72
N LYS A 787 48.13 16.74 16.02
CA LYS A 787 49.13 17.50 16.77
C LYS A 787 50.45 17.33 16.04
N SER A 788 50.98 18.41 15.48
CA SER A 788 52.37 18.47 15.03
C SER A 788 53.24 18.31 16.27
N VAL A 789 53.74 17.09 16.48
CA VAL A 789 54.87 16.85 17.37
C VAL A 789 56.05 17.55 16.73
N GLY A 790 56.60 18.54 17.43
CA GLY A 790 57.86 19.20 17.08
C GLY A 790 59.07 18.43 17.61
#